data_AF-A0A922ZVF6-F1
#
_entry.id   AF-A0A922ZVF6-F1
#
_cell.length_a   1.000
_cell.length_b   1.000
_cell.length_c   1.000
_cell.angle_alpha   90.00
_cell.angle_beta   90.00
_cell.angle_gamma   90.00
#
_symmetry.space_group_name_H-M   'P 1'
#
loop_
_entity.id
_entity.type
_entity.pdbx_description
1 polymer ?
#
loop_
_entity_poly.entity_id
_entity_poly.type
_entity_poly.pdbx_seq_one_letter_code
_entity_poly.pdbx_strand_id
1 'polypeptide(L)'
;MSSKTYYKIDGKEEGIRIESRILEEKIQVAVENGERLIEVNAFGQHGIGGRLWKAGDASVHVKITGHTGQRAGSLGFPNTVIEIMGPASDDVGWLNAGSTIIVHGNAGNGLANAMAQGKVYVAGNIGARGMTMTKSNPRFAPPEIWVLGSVGDYFGEFMAGGIAVVCGIDPQTPQNILGYRPLVGMVGGKLFFRGPHKGYSDADAKQIPISDEDWYWLTENLKEYLTQIHREDAQESLLKREEWQLLAARSPQEKGGVKKRSITSFRTDIWEKELGPGGLIGDLTTLDRSQVPLITTGDLRRFVPVWENQKYKAPCEGTCPSGIPVHERWRLVREGRIDEAVDLALEYTPFPATICGYLCPNPCMQACTRQIGSMMPIDISKLGRASIQAKMPEFPVLSGRQIAVIGGGPAGISIAWQLRKSGHEAVIYDMEKTIGGKIASVIPESRIPKEVLTAELERISSVIPHIHLKQKLGKQETERLKGDYDFLVVAAGAQKPRILPVPGKERMITAMDFLARAKTNAIDPGKKVVIIGAGNVGCDVATEAGRLGAKSLMLIDVQKPASFGKEREEAEACGAVFKWPCFTQEVTEKGVLLTTGELLEADTVVISIGDVPDTEFLPESVEIDSGFVKVDAFYRTSDSKIFAVGDIVKPGLLTDAIGAGRKAAEAINMILKGQEPVIEKRDMIDTDRIRLEYFDPRITCFDDVDHCGSQCSSCGNCRDCGICISICPQTAISRKDLGNTAYEYVVDVSRCIGCGFCAGACPCGIWFLTENYSMG
;
A
#
# COMPACT_ATOMS: atom_id res chain seq x y z
N MET A 1 38.86 -15.83 38.51
CA MET A 1 37.74 -14.98 38.04
C MET A 1 38.32 -13.96 37.08
N SER A 2 38.08 -14.11 35.78
CA SER A 2 38.44 -13.07 34.80
C SER A 2 37.64 -11.82 35.14
N SER A 3 38.30 -10.66 35.29
CA SER A 3 37.59 -9.42 35.60
C SER A 3 36.75 -9.05 34.36
N LYS A 4 35.43 -9.15 34.47
CA LYS A 4 34.53 -8.71 33.39
C LYS A 4 34.74 -7.21 33.22
N THR A 5 35.29 -6.80 32.09
CA THR A 5 35.50 -5.39 31.77
C THR A 5 34.18 -4.81 31.26
N TYR A 6 33.63 -3.83 31.97
CA TYR A 6 32.40 -3.13 31.58
C TYR A 6 32.73 -1.89 30.76
N TYR A 7 31.95 -1.65 29.71
CA TYR A 7 31.92 -0.38 28.99
C TYR A 7 31.19 0.67 29.83
N LYS A 8 31.90 1.72 30.24
CA LYS A 8 31.40 2.70 31.21
C LYS A 8 30.74 3.89 30.52
N ILE A 9 29.54 4.24 30.96
CA ILE A 9 28.79 5.42 30.51
C ILE A 9 28.44 6.25 31.73
N ASP A 10 28.88 7.50 31.76
CA ASP A 10 28.57 8.42 32.85
C ASP A 10 27.34 9.27 32.53
N GLY A 11 26.45 9.41 33.51
CA GLY A 11 25.28 10.29 33.48
C GLY A 11 25.62 11.77 33.73
N LYS A 12 26.90 12.11 33.83
CA LYS A 12 27.42 13.48 33.87
C LYS A 12 28.49 13.69 32.80
N GLU A 13 28.51 14.91 32.27
CA GLU A 13 29.62 15.44 31.49
C GLU A 13 30.03 16.77 32.10
N GLU A 14 31.33 16.97 32.32
CA GLU A 14 31.89 18.19 32.95
C GLU A 14 31.23 18.55 34.29
N GLY A 15 30.77 17.54 35.04
CA GLY A 15 30.08 17.70 36.32
C GLY A 15 28.58 18.00 36.23
N ILE A 16 28.04 18.21 35.01
CA ILE A 16 26.64 18.53 34.75
C ILE A 16 25.89 17.25 34.37
N ARG A 17 24.70 17.04 34.96
CA ARG A 17 23.83 15.89 34.65
C ARG A 17 23.33 15.97 33.21
N ILE A 18 23.61 14.95 32.41
CA ILE A 18 23.10 14.87 31.02
C ILE A 18 21.62 14.46 30.99
N GLU A 19 20.93 14.84 29.92
CA GLU A 19 19.54 14.47 29.68
C GLU A 19 19.33 12.95 29.56
N SER A 20 18.18 12.45 30.00
CA SER A 20 17.83 11.02 29.89
C SER A 20 17.89 10.51 28.45
N ARG A 21 17.48 11.33 27.47
CA ARG A 21 17.54 10.99 26.03
C ARG A 21 18.98 10.74 25.58
N ILE A 22 19.89 11.64 25.94
CA ILE A 22 21.31 11.56 25.56
C ILE A 22 21.98 10.34 26.21
N LEU A 23 21.66 10.05 27.47
CA LEU A 23 22.19 8.85 28.13
C LEU A 23 21.71 7.57 27.43
N GLU A 24 20.43 7.49 27.08
CA GLU A 24 19.85 6.34 26.38
C GLU A 24 20.46 6.17 24.98
N GLU A 25 20.66 7.26 24.22
CA GLU A 25 21.33 7.23 22.92
C GLU A 25 22.74 6.65 23.03
N LYS A 26 23.51 7.05 24.05
CA LYS A 26 24.85 6.50 24.31
C LYS A 26 24.83 5.01 24.60
N ILE A 27 23.86 4.55 25.39
CA ILE A 27 23.70 3.11 25.68
C ILE A 27 23.37 2.35 24.39
N GLN A 28 22.46 2.87 23.57
CA GLN A 28 22.09 2.22 22.31
C GLN A 28 23.25 2.17 21.32
N VAL A 29 24.03 3.25 21.20
CA VAL A 29 25.24 3.29 20.36
C VAL A 29 26.28 2.29 20.85
N ALA A 30 26.49 2.17 22.16
CA ALA A 30 27.40 1.16 22.71
C ALA A 30 26.97 -0.27 22.34
N VAL A 31 25.67 -0.58 22.48
CA VAL A 31 25.12 -1.88 22.07
C VAL A 31 25.26 -2.11 20.57
N GLU A 32 24.99 -1.11 19.74
CA GLU A 32 25.16 -1.19 18.28
C GLU A 32 26.63 -1.44 17.88
N ASN A 33 27.57 -0.86 18.63
CA ASN A 33 29.01 -1.05 18.44
C ASN A 33 29.55 -2.41 18.96
N GLY A 34 28.69 -3.28 19.48
CA GLY A 34 29.09 -4.61 19.93
C GLY A 34 29.31 -4.73 21.45
N GLU A 35 29.12 -3.67 22.23
CA GLU A 35 29.26 -3.73 23.69
C GLU A 35 28.11 -4.51 24.31
N ARG A 36 28.44 -5.44 25.21
CA ARG A 36 27.45 -6.34 25.85
C ARG A 36 27.44 -6.26 27.37
N LEU A 37 28.48 -5.70 27.98
CA LEU A 37 28.57 -5.46 29.42
C LEU A 37 28.72 -3.96 29.62
N ILE A 38 27.65 -3.27 30.05
CA ILE A 38 27.60 -1.81 30.14
C ILE A 38 27.41 -1.42 31.60
N GLU A 39 28.27 -0.54 32.13
CA GLU A 39 28.11 0.06 33.45
C GLU A 39 27.69 1.53 33.30
N VAL A 40 26.51 1.87 33.80
CA VAL A 40 25.91 3.21 33.74
C VAL A 40 25.99 3.85 35.12
N ASN A 41 26.69 4.99 35.24
CA ASN A 41 26.69 5.81 36.46
C ASN A 41 25.56 6.84 36.41
N ALA A 42 24.42 6.55 37.05
CA ALA A 42 23.18 7.31 36.96
C ALA A 42 23.02 8.37 38.06
N PHE A 43 22.39 9.48 37.67
CA PHE A 43 22.07 10.65 38.51
C PHE A 43 20.61 11.08 38.31
N GLY A 44 19.68 10.13 38.38
CA GLY A 44 18.24 10.35 38.26
C GLY A 44 17.74 10.39 36.81
N GLN A 45 18.46 9.80 35.85
CA GLN A 45 17.96 9.65 34.47
C GLN A 45 16.87 8.58 34.40
N HIS A 46 15.89 8.82 33.52
CA HIS A 46 14.72 7.96 33.35
C HIS A 46 14.96 6.96 32.21
N GLY A 47 14.27 5.81 32.26
CA GLY A 47 14.17 4.92 31.10
C GLY A 47 15.39 4.04 30.81
N ILE A 48 16.37 3.95 31.71
CA ILE A 48 17.67 3.33 31.45
C ILE A 48 17.52 1.83 31.13
N GLY A 49 18.06 1.40 29.98
CA GLY A 49 18.41 0.01 29.69
C GLY A 49 17.29 -0.88 29.13
N GLY A 50 16.08 -0.36 28.95
CA GLY A 50 14.95 -1.20 28.54
C GLY A 50 14.81 -1.44 27.03
N ARG A 51 15.24 -0.51 26.17
CA ARG A 51 14.95 -0.52 24.72
C ARG A 51 16.13 -0.99 23.85
N LEU A 52 16.72 -2.13 24.19
CA LEU A 52 17.97 -2.60 23.57
C LEU A 52 17.77 -3.67 22.49
N TRP A 53 16.70 -3.58 21.69
CA TRP A 53 16.37 -4.56 20.63
C TRP A 53 17.42 -4.65 19.51
N LYS A 54 18.26 -3.61 19.33
CA LYS A 54 19.36 -3.61 18.36
C LYS A 54 20.41 -4.70 18.63
N ALA A 55 20.42 -5.29 19.83
CA ALA A 55 21.28 -6.42 20.16
C ALA A 55 20.88 -7.73 19.43
N GLY A 56 19.68 -7.80 18.84
CA GLY A 56 19.16 -9.04 18.25
C GLY A 56 19.03 -10.14 19.31
N ASP A 57 19.60 -11.31 19.03
CA ASP A 57 19.61 -12.45 19.95
C ASP A 57 20.77 -12.42 20.97
N ALA A 58 21.67 -11.43 20.88
CA ALA A 58 22.82 -11.35 21.79
C ALA A 58 22.38 -10.87 23.19
N SER A 59 22.96 -11.48 24.24
CA SER A 59 22.69 -11.06 25.61
C SER A 59 23.42 -9.76 25.97
N VAL A 60 22.71 -8.84 26.61
CA VAL A 60 23.23 -7.55 27.09
C VAL A 60 23.01 -7.45 28.59
N HIS A 61 24.05 -7.09 29.33
CA HIS A 61 23.99 -6.83 30.77
C HIS A 61 24.29 -5.35 31.02
N VAL A 62 23.30 -4.64 31.55
CA VAL A 62 23.38 -3.23 31.95
C VAL A 62 23.41 -3.16 33.46
N LYS A 63 24.57 -2.84 34.03
CA LYS A 63 24.75 -2.57 35.44
C LYS A 63 24.60 -1.07 35.70
N ILE A 64 23.64 -0.67 36.51
CA ILE A 64 23.36 0.71 36.85
C ILE A 64 23.88 0.97 38.27
N THR A 65 24.83 1.89 38.37
CA THR A 65 25.36 2.43 39.63
C THR A 65 24.79 3.83 39.85
N GLY A 66 24.64 4.28 41.09
CA GLY A 66 24.01 5.56 41.40
C GLY A 66 22.48 5.51 41.43
N HIS A 67 21.81 6.67 41.30
CA HIS A 67 20.36 6.79 41.47
C HIS A 67 19.64 6.71 40.13
N THR A 68 18.71 5.77 39.98
CA THR A 68 17.82 5.71 38.81
C THR A 68 16.66 6.67 38.96
N GLY A 69 16.24 7.31 37.86
CA GLY A 69 14.94 7.96 37.76
C GLY A 69 13.85 6.97 37.36
N GLN A 70 12.68 7.48 37.00
CA GLN A 70 11.51 6.64 36.69
C GLN A 70 11.76 5.71 35.48
N ARG A 71 11.04 4.60 35.41
CA ARG A 71 10.97 3.70 34.23
C ARG A 71 12.26 2.98 33.86
N ALA A 72 13.14 2.73 34.82
CA ALA A 72 14.31 1.87 34.59
C ALA A 72 13.85 0.49 34.06
N GLY A 73 14.48 0.02 32.98
CA GLY A 73 14.12 -1.23 32.31
C GLY A 73 12.74 -1.27 31.64
N SER A 74 12.13 -0.11 31.37
CA SER A 74 10.84 -0.07 30.66
C SER A 74 10.93 -0.55 29.22
N LEU A 75 9.90 -1.27 28.73
CA LEU A 75 9.89 -1.92 27.42
C LEU A 75 11.04 -2.94 27.23
N GLY A 76 11.46 -3.57 28.33
CA GLY A 76 12.53 -4.55 28.38
C GLY A 76 12.41 -5.64 27.32
N PHE A 77 13.48 -5.84 26.55
CA PHE A 77 13.56 -6.84 25.50
C PHE A 77 14.12 -8.17 26.04
N PRO A 78 13.72 -9.34 25.49
CA PRO A 78 14.37 -10.62 25.78
C PRO A 78 15.90 -10.56 25.68
N ASN A 79 16.60 -11.42 26.42
CA ASN A 79 18.08 -11.51 26.47
C ASN A 79 18.79 -10.31 27.16
N THR A 80 18.05 -9.33 27.69
CA THR A 80 18.62 -8.20 28.44
C THR A 80 18.54 -8.44 29.94
N VAL A 81 19.65 -8.24 30.65
CA VAL A 81 19.73 -8.21 32.12
C VAL A 81 20.03 -6.78 32.56
N ILE A 82 19.21 -6.23 33.44
CA ILE A 82 19.33 -4.86 33.96
C ILE A 82 19.48 -4.93 35.47
N GLU A 83 20.65 -4.56 35.98
CA GLU A 83 21.00 -4.72 37.39
C GLU A 83 21.22 -3.35 38.03
N ILE A 84 20.36 -2.97 38.97
CA ILE A 84 20.37 -1.68 39.65
C ILE A 84 21.00 -1.88 41.03
N MET A 85 22.19 -1.31 41.24
CA MET A 85 23.01 -1.46 42.45
C MET A 85 22.55 -0.54 43.60
N GLY A 86 21.25 -0.52 43.89
CA GLY A 86 20.64 0.30 44.94
C GLY A 86 19.12 0.43 44.79
N PRO A 87 18.49 1.37 45.50
CA PRO A 87 17.07 1.65 45.34
C PRO A 87 16.73 2.18 43.95
N ALA A 88 15.51 1.87 43.48
CA ALA A 88 14.99 2.32 42.20
C ALA A 88 13.72 3.17 42.35
N SER A 89 13.55 4.14 41.46
CA SER A 89 12.37 5.02 41.44
C SER A 89 11.12 4.30 40.91
N ASP A 90 10.06 5.04 40.63
CA ASP A 90 8.78 4.51 40.18
C ASP A 90 8.87 3.86 38.77
N ASP A 91 7.92 2.99 38.47
CA ASP A 91 7.68 2.35 37.16
C ASP A 91 8.82 1.45 36.64
N VAL A 92 9.64 0.87 37.53
CA VAL A 92 10.67 -0.12 37.13
C VAL A 92 10.00 -1.27 36.37
N GLY A 93 10.51 -1.61 35.19
CA GLY A 93 9.96 -2.68 34.37
C GLY A 93 8.59 -2.40 33.76
N TRP A 94 8.19 -1.12 33.64
CA TRP A 94 6.96 -0.75 32.93
C TRP A 94 6.96 -1.30 31.49
N LEU A 95 5.89 -2.02 31.12
CA LEU A 95 5.78 -2.73 29.83
C LEU A 95 6.94 -3.69 29.54
N ASN A 96 7.56 -4.30 30.56
CA ASN A 96 8.60 -5.30 30.33
C ASN A 96 8.03 -6.47 29.48
N ALA A 97 8.76 -6.80 28.42
CA ALA A 97 8.38 -7.77 27.39
C ALA A 97 9.43 -8.89 27.26
N GLY A 98 10.30 -9.07 28.26
CA GLY A 98 11.19 -10.23 28.32
C GLY A 98 12.51 -10.05 29.05
N SER A 99 12.84 -8.84 29.54
CA SER A 99 14.10 -8.63 30.24
C SER A 99 14.06 -9.16 31.68
N THR A 100 15.25 -9.44 32.23
CA THR A 100 15.45 -9.70 33.66
C THR A 100 15.93 -8.41 34.32
N ILE A 101 15.19 -7.91 35.29
CA ILE A 101 15.49 -6.66 36.00
C ILE A 101 15.75 -6.99 37.46
N ILE A 102 16.88 -6.56 38.00
CA ILE A 102 17.34 -6.86 39.36
C ILE A 102 17.53 -5.53 40.10
N VAL A 103 16.89 -5.38 41.25
CA VAL A 103 17.00 -4.20 42.11
C VAL A 103 17.60 -4.62 43.45
N HIS A 104 18.83 -4.20 43.74
CA HIS A 104 19.55 -4.50 44.99
C HIS A 104 19.09 -3.62 46.17
N GLY A 105 17.83 -3.20 46.19
CA GLY A 105 17.25 -2.30 47.19
C GLY A 105 15.73 -2.22 47.10
N ASN A 106 15.14 -1.15 47.63
CA ASN A 106 13.70 -0.88 47.50
C ASN A 106 13.36 -0.34 46.10
N ALA A 107 12.14 -0.60 45.62
CA ALA A 107 11.63 0.01 44.40
C ALA A 107 10.36 0.82 44.66
N GLY A 108 10.14 1.85 43.84
CA GLY A 108 9.00 2.76 43.97
C GLY A 108 7.64 2.16 43.58
N ASN A 109 6.70 3.06 43.29
CA ASN A 109 5.36 2.71 42.84
C ASN A 109 5.36 2.16 41.41
N GLY A 110 4.34 1.41 41.01
CA GLY A 110 4.13 1.03 39.61
C GLY A 110 5.13 0.00 39.07
N LEU A 111 5.92 -0.65 39.92
CA LEU A 111 6.88 -1.67 39.50
C LEU A 111 6.17 -2.80 38.73
N ALA A 112 6.73 -3.19 37.58
CA ALA A 112 6.20 -4.20 36.67
C ALA A 112 4.78 -3.89 36.13
N ASN A 113 4.38 -2.62 36.08
CA ASN A 113 3.09 -2.22 35.52
C ASN A 113 3.01 -2.55 34.02
N ALA A 114 1.91 -3.19 33.61
CA ALA A 114 1.61 -3.65 32.26
C ALA A 114 2.65 -4.60 31.65
N MET A 115 3.42 -5.29 32.50
CA MET A 115 4.38 -6.31 32.09
C MET A 115 3.68 -7.50 31.43
N ALA A 116 4.30 -8.01 30.36
CA ALA A 116 3.77 -9.13 29.58
C ALA A 116 4.67 -10.38 29.62
N GLN A 117 5.99 -10.21 29.82
CA GLN A 117 6.99 -11.27 29.91
C GLN A 117 8.22 -10.76 30.70
N GLY A 118 9.13 -11.66 31.05
CA GLY A 118 10.39 -11.36 31.74
C GLY A 118 10.33 -11.59 33.24
N LYS A 119 11.37 -11.15 33.97
CA LYS A 119 11.46 -11.29 35.43
C LYS A 119 11.87 -9.97 36.09
N VAL A 120 11.27 -9.64 37.23
CA VAL A 120 11.68 -8.49 38.06
C VAL A 120 11.97 -8.97 39.48
N TYR A 121 13.21 -8.84 39.92
CA TYR A 121 13.73 -9.27 41.22
C TYR A 121 14.06 -8.06 42.09
N VAL A 122 13.56 -8.03 43.33
CA VAL A 122 13.71 -6.88 44.24
C VAL A 122 14.19 -7.32 45.62
N ALA A 123 15.42 -6.92 45.99
CA ALA A 123 16.05 -7.27 47.27
C ALA A 123 15.42 -6.59 48.49
N GLY A 124 14.58 -5.58 48.30
CA GLY A 124 13.90 -4.84 49.36
C GLY A 124 12.37 -4.89 49.28
N ASN A 125 11.75 -3.75 49.60
CA ASN A 125 10.31 -3.53 49.54
C ASN A 125 9.91 -2.81 48.25
N ILE A 126 8.64 -2.92 47.84
CA ILE A 126 8.08 -2.13 46.73
C ILE A 126 6.96 -1.19 47.20
N GLY A 127 6.78 -0.10 46.45
CA GLY A 127 5.69 0.86 46.65
C GLY A 127 4.31 0.35 46.22
N ALA A 128 3.36 1.28 46.09
CA ALA A 128 1.99 0.98 45.67
C ALA A 128 1.91 0.60 44.18
N ARG A 129 0.84 -0.11 43.81
CA ARG A 129 0.50 -0.47 42.42
C ARG A 129 1.59 -1.27 41.69
N GLY A 130 2.32 -2.11 42.42
CA GLY A 130 3.18 -3.13 41.82
C GLY A 130 2.38 -4.23 41.12
N MET A 131 2.93 -4.82 40.05
CA MET A 131 2.33 -5.91 39.28
C MET A 131 0.93 -5.58 38.72
N THR A 132 0.70 -4.32 38.34
CA THR A 132 -0.61 -3.89 37.85
C THR A 132 -0.79 -4.11 36.34
N MET A 133 -2.01 -4.40 35.90
CA MET A 133 -2.38 -4.60 34.49
C MET A 133 -1.50 -5.62 33.71
N THR A 134 -0.89 -6.57 34.43
CA THR A 134 -0.02 -7.58 33.83
C THR A 134 -0.80 -8.58 33.01
N LYS A 135 -0.20 -9.09 31.94
CA LYS A 135 -0.85 -10.00 31.00
C LYS A 135 0.05 -11.20 30.75
N SER A 136 -0.51 -12.40 30.82
CA SER A 136 0.19 -13.60 30.32
C SER A 136 -0.32 -13.91 28.92
N ASN A 137 0.60 -13.98 27.97
CA ASN A 137 0.32 -14.54 26.65
C ASN A 137 0.74 -16.02 26.67
N PRO A 138 -0.17 -16.99 26.44
CA PRO A 138 0.15 -18.42 26.49
C PRO A 138 1.26 -18.87 25.53
N ARG A 139 1.63 -18.05 24.53
CA ARG A 139 2.75 -18.33 23.62
C ARG A 139 4.13 -18.15 24.26
N PHE A 140 4.22 -17.50 25.42
CA PHE A 140 5.47 -17.14 26.07
C PHE A 140 5.45 -17.49 27.55
N ALA A 141 6.64 -17.48 28.19
CA ALA A 141 6.74 -17.64 29.62
C ALA A 141 5.97 -16.53 30.36
N PRO A 142 5.26 -16.85 31.45
CA PRO A 142 4.53 -15.85 32.23
C PRO A 142 5.49 -14.81 32.82
N PRO A 143 5.07 -13.54 32.97
CA PRO A 143 5.88 -12.56 33.65
C PRO A 143 5.99 -12.88 35.15
N GLU A 144 7.18 -12.68 35.71
CA GLU A 144 7.47 -12.97 37.12
C GLU A 144 7.92 -11.73 37.89
N ILE A 145 7.42 -11.57 39.12
CA ILE A 145 7.91 -10.60 40.08
C ILE A 145 8.29 -11.30 41.38
N TRP A 146 9.46 -10.96 41.92
CA TRP A 146 9.97 -11.48 43.19
C TRP A 146 10.39 -10.33 44.09
N VAL A 147 9.87 -10.30 45.32
CA VAL A 147 10.09 -9.24 46.29
C VAL A 147 10.52 -9.86 47.62
N LEU A 148 11.67 -9.44 48.15
CA LEU A 148 12.21 -10.01 49.37
C LEU A 148 11.41 -9.53 50.60
N GLY A 149 11.04 -8.25 50.63
CA GLY A 149 10.25 -7.65 51.69
C GLY A 149 8.75 -7.74 51.49
N SER A 150 8.09 -6.60 51.56
CA SER A 150 6.64 -6.43 51.40
C SER A 150 6.29 -5.52 50.22
N VAL A 151 5.02 -5.56 49.81
CA VAL A 151 4.47 -4.76 48.71
C VAL A 151 3.52 -3.68 49.23
N GLY A 152 3.32 -2.61 48.47
CA GLY A 152 2.41 -1.51 48.81
C GLY A 152 0.96 -1.73 48.36
N ASP A 153 0.13 -0.72 48.58
CA ASP A 153 -1.32 -0.76 48.30
C ASP A 153 -1.63 -1.05 46.82
N TYR A 154 -2.79 -1.66 46.56
CA TYR A 154 -3.27 -2.01 45.22
C TYR A 154 -2.32 -2.93 44.43
N PHE A 155 -1.53 -3.75 45.14
CA PHE A 155 -0.67 -4.74 44.50
C PHE A 155 -1.48 -5.73 43.65
N GLY A 156 -1.07 -5.97 42.41
CA GLY A 156 -1.75 -6.90 41.51
C GLY A 156 -3.11 -6.43 40.98
N GLU A 157 -3.39 -5.12 41.01
CA GLU A 157 -4.61 -4.55 40.44
C GLU A 157 -4.71 -4.84 38.92
N PHE A 158 -5.84 -5.39 38.48
CA PHE A 158 -6.08 -5.83 37.09
C PHE A 158 -5.06 -6.85 36.56
N MET A 159 -4.47 -7.67 37.44
CA MET A 159 -3.58 -8.76 37.06
C MET A 159 -4.35 -9.82 36.24
N ALA A 160 -3.97 -9.97 34.97
CA ALA A 160 -4.56 -10.91 34.01
C ALA A 160 -3.64 -12.11 33.71
N GLY A 161 -2.58 -12.29 34.47
CA GLY A 161 -1.64 -13.40 34.35
C GLY A 161 -0.27 -13.08 34.95
N GLY A 162 0.59 -14.08 35.08
CA GLY A 162 1.91 -13.95 35.71
C GLY A 162 1.99 -14.61 37.08
N ILE A 163 3.20 -14.60 37.65
CA ILE A 163 3.48 -15.15 38.98
C ILE A 163 4.18 -14.08 39.82
N ALA A 164 3.67 -13.88 41.03
CA ALA A 164 4.25 -12.97 42.01
C ALA A 164 4.70 -13.73 43.26
N VAL A 165 5.85 -13.36 43.81
CA VAL A 165 6.42 -13.94 45.04
C VAL A 165 6.81 -12.83 46.01
N VAL A 166 6.29 -12.89 47.24
CA VAL A 166 6.55 -11.91 48.31
C VAL A 166 7.06 -12.63 49.56
N CYS A 167 8.35 -12.52 49.85
CA CYS A 167 9.02 -13.33 50.88
C CYS A 167 8.85 -12.82 52.33
N GLY A 168 8.48 -11.55 52.53
CA GLY A 168 8.20 -10.99 53.85
C GLY A 168 9.41 -10.91 54.79
N ILE A 169 10.64 -10.81 54.27
CA ILE A 169 11.87 -10.56 55.03
C ILE A 169 12.06 -9.04 55.18
N ASP A 170 12.21 -8.54 56.41
CA ASP A 170 12.32 -7.10 56.70
C ASP A 170 11.24 -6.22 56.02
N PRO A 171 9.94 -6.57 56.17
CA PRO A 171 8.85 -5.87 55.51
C PRO A 171 8.67 -4.44 56.04
N GLN A 172 8.38 -3.48 55.15
CA GLN A 172 8.03 -2.10 55.51
C GLN A 172 6.77 -2.01 56.37
N THR A 173 5.87 -2.99 56.27
CA THR A 173 4.67 -3.09 57.10
C THR A 173 4.53 -4.52 57.64
N PRO A 174 5.17 -4.84 58.78
CA PRO A 174 5.24 -6.22 59.30
C PRO A 174 3.90 -6.88 59.62
N GLN A 175 2.84 -6.09 59.81
CA GLN A 175 1.49 -6.60 60.09
C GLN A 175 0.60 -6.72 58.83
N ASN A 176 1.09 -6.28 57.66
CA ASN A 176 0.35 -6.34 56.41
C ASN A 176 1.30 -6.32 55.21
N ILE A 177 1.82 -7.48 54.80
CA ILE A 177 2.86 -7.56 53.78
C ILE A 177 2.35 -7.35 52.35
N LEU A 178 1.02 -7.31 52.14
CA LEU A 178 0.38 -7.16 50.83
C LEU A 178 -0.22 -5.77 50.57
N GLY A 179 -0.07 -4.83 51.51
CA GLY A 179 -0.73 -3.52 51.42
C GLY A 179 -2.26 -3.60 51.52
N TYR A 180 -2.95 -2.49 51.25
CA TYR A 180 -4.42 -2.42 51.22
C TYR A 180 -4.96 -2.68 49.81
N ARG A 181 -6.11 -3.37 49.74
CA ARG A 181 -6.82 -3.71 48.49
C ARG A 181 -5.96 -4.44 47.43
N PRO A 182 -5.19 -5.48 47.79
CA PRO A 182 -4.47 -6.25 46.78
C PRO A 182 -5.44 -7.05 45.89
N LEU A 183 -5.03 -7.29 44.65
CA LEU A 183 -5.69 -8.15 43.65
C LEU A 183 -7.08 -7.70 43.17
N VAL A 184 -7.43 -6.42 43.34
CA VAL A 184 -8.69 -5.87 42.79
C VAL A 184 -8.69 -5.99 41.26
N GLY A 185 -9.75 -6.58 40.69
CA GLY A 185 -9.87 -6.80 39.25
C GLY A 185 -8.95 -7.91 38.71
N MET A 186 -8.35 -8.73 39.57
CA MET A 186 -7.57 -9.90 39.14
C MET A 186 -8.45 -10.87 38.34
N VAL A 187 -7.96 -11.30 37.19
CA VAL A 187 -8.63 -12.28 36.30
C VAL A 187 -7.74 -13.46 35.93
N GLY A 188 -6.45 -13.43 36.27
CA GLY A 188 -5.52 -14.54 36.06
C GLY A 188 -4.23 -14.39 36.87
N GLY A 189 -3.47 -15.48 37.01
CA GLY A 189 -2.16 -15.51 37.69
C GLY A 189 -2.15 -16.07 39.11
N LYS A 190 -0.97 -16.10 39.72
CA LYS A 190 -0.70 -16.65 41.07
C LYS A 190 0.14 -15.67 41.92
N LEU A 191 -0.13 -15.62 43.23
CA LEU A 191 0.66 -14.88 44.21
C LEU A 191 1.06 -15.80 45.37
N PHE A 192 2.35 -16.11 45.47
CA PHE A 192 2.97 -16.72 46.63
C PHE A 192 3.40 -15.64 47.62
N PHE A 193 3.06 -15.80 48.89
CA PHE A 193 3.47 -14.84 49.91
C PHE A 193 3.71 -15.49 51.27
N ARG A 194 4.61 -14.89 52.06
CA ARG A 194 4.95 -15.36 53.42
C ARG A 194 4.83 -14.21 54.42
N GLY A 195 3.92 -14.35 55.39
CA GLY A 195 3.68 -13.33 56.43
C GLY A 195 2.20 -12.91 56.57
N PRO A 196 1.90 -11.99 57.50
CA PRO A 196 0.53 -11.56 57.78
C PRO A 196 -0.02 -10.59 56.72
N HIS A 197 -1.33 -10.67 56.47
CA HIS A 197 -2.06 -9.76 55.56
C HIS A 197 -3.39 -9.32 56.17
N LYS A 198 -3.91 -8.15 55.78
CA LYS A 198 -5.20 -7.60 56.24
C LYS A 198 -6.39 -7.87 55.30
N GLY A 199 -6.21 -8.75 54.32
CA GLY A 199 -7.23 -9.14 53.33
C GLY A 199 -6.80 -8.94 51.87
N TYR A 200 -7.63 -9.40 50.94
CA TYR A 200 -7.48 -9.26 49.49
C TYR A 200 -8.86 -9.13 48.83
N SER A 201 -8.94 -8.90 47.52
CA SER A 201 -10.23 -8.86 46.82
C SER A 201 -10.90 -10.23 46.79
N ASP A 202 -11.84 -10.48 47.72
CA ASP A 202 -12.61 -11.74 47.77
C ASP A 202 -13.43 -11.99 46.49
N ALA A 203 -13.81 -10.92 45.78
CA ALA A 203 -14.53 -10.98 44.52
C ALA A 203 -13.68 -11.50 43.36
N ASP A 204 -12.36 -11.31 43.41
CA ASP A 204 -11.46 -11.55 42.28
C ASP A 204 -10.44 -12.65 42.53
N ALA A 205 -10.02 -12.85 43.78
CA ALA A 205 -9.03 -13.83 44.18
C ALA A 205 -9.58 -14.79 45.24
N LYS A 206 -8.90 -15.93 45.37
CA LYS A 206 -9.16 -16.94 46.40
C LYS A 206 -7.84 -17.51 46.90
N GLN A 207 -7.78 -17.83 48.18
CA GLN A 207 -6.70 -18.61 48.73
C GLN A 207 -6.86 -20.09 48.36
N ILE A 208 -5.76 -20.71 47.94
CA ILE A 208 -5.71 -22.12 47.57
C ILE A 208 -4.55 -22.83 48.30
N PRO A 209 -4.63 -24.15 48.52
CA PRO A 209 -3.50 -24.92 49.04
C PRO A 209 -2.31 -24.87 48.08
N ILE A 210 -1.09 -24.81 48.61
CA ILE A 210 0.14 -24.94 47.81
C ILE A 210 0.30 -26.42 47.45
N SER A 211 0.24 -26.77 46.17
CA SER A 211 0.49 -28.14 45.69
C SER A 211 1.98 -28.51 45.75
N ASP A 212 2.31 -29.79 45.59
CA ASP A 212 3.72 -30.22 45.57
C ASP A 212 4.48 -29.66 44.35
N GLU A 213 3.79 -29.52 43.21
CA GLU A 213 4.32 -28.89 42.00
C GLU A 213 4.60 -27.40 42.22
N ASP A 214 3.65 -26.69 42.83
CA ASP A 214 3.80 -25.27 43.18
C ASP A 214 4.95 -25.05 44.18
N TRP A 215 5.10 -25.95 45.16
CA TRP A 215 6.18 -25.88 46.14
C TRP A 215 7.55 -26.17 45.51
N TYR A 216 7.63 -27.19 44.66
CA TYR A 216 8.86 -27.49 43.91
C TYR A 216 9.26 -26.30 43.04
N TRP A 217 8.33 -25.76 42.26
CA TRP A 217 8.56 -24.57 41.43
C TRP A 217 9.05 -23.37 42.26
N LEU A 218 8.39 -23.09 43.38
CA LEU A 218 8.78 -21.99 44.27
C LEU A 218 10.19 -22.17 44.80
N THR A 219 10.53 -23.34 45.35
CA THR A 219 11.84 -23.58 45.97
C THR A 219 13.00 -23.59 44.98
N GLU A 220 12.79 -24.11 43.76
CA GLU A 220 13.78 -24.08 42.69
C GLU A 220 14.09 -22.64 42.24
N ASN A 221 13.05 -21.86 41.94
CA ASN A 221 13.21 -20.48 41.48
C ASN A 221 13.63 -19.51 42.60
N LEU A 222 13.30 -19.82 43.86
CA LEU A 222 13.73 -19.03 45.02
C LEU A 222 15.26 -19.03 45.14
N LYS A 223 15.93 -20.15 44.86
CA LYS A 223 17.39 -20.22 44.89
C LYS A 223 18.01 -19.31 43.83
N GLU A 224 17.49 -19.35 42.60
CA GLU A 224 17.93 -18.45 41.52
C GLU A 224 17.75 -16.99 41.92
N TYR A 225 16.55 -16.64 42.40
CA TYR A 225 16.21 -15.30 42.84
C TYR A 225 17.18 -14.78 43.91
N LEU A 226 17.41 -15.53 45.00
CA LEU A 226 18.28 -15.12 46.11
C LEU A 226 19.73 -14.91 45.66
N THR A 227 20.25 -15.75 44.76
CA THR A 227 21.58 -15.55 44.18
C THR A 227 21.66 -14.26 43.37
N GLN A 228 20.62 -13.94 42.58
CA GLN A 228 20.62 -12.74 41.74
C GLN A 228 20.55 -11.44 42.55
N ILE A 229 19.92 -11.46 43.73
CA ILE A 229 19.86 -10.30 44.64
C ILE A 229 20.96 -10.31 45.73
N HIS A 230 21.89 -11.26 45.68
CA HIS A 230 22.96 -11.45 46.67
C HIS A 230 22.45 -11.60 48.12
N ARG A 231 21.39 -12.41 48.32
CA ARG A 231 20.76 -12.67 49.62
C ARG A 231 20.59 -14.16 49.91
N GLU A 232 21.59 -14.96 49.59
CA GLU A 232 21.61 -16.41 49.86
C GLU A 232 21.50 -16.72 51.37
N ASP A 233 21.84 -15.77 52.24
CA ASP A 233 21.66 -15.85 53.70
C ASP A 233 20.20 -16.09 54.11
N ALA A 234 19.23 -15.60 53.32
CA ALA A 234 17.82 -15.74 53.63
C ALA A 234 17.25 -17.13 53.29
N GLN A 235 17.99 -17.97 52.56
CA GLN A 235 17.47 -19.20 51.96
C GLN A 235 16.91 -20.17 52.99
N GLU A 236 17.66 -20.51 54.04
CA GLU A 236 17.22 -21.47 55.06
C GLU A 236 15.92 -21.02 55.74
N SER A 237 15.76 -19.71 55.95
CA SER A 237 14.57 -19.15 56.61
C SER A 237 13.31 -19.25 55.74
N LEU A 238 13.45 -19.35 54.42
CA LEU A 238 12.35 -19.32 53.46
C LEU A 238 11.88 -20.72 53.04
N LEU A 239 12.62 -21.78 53.38
CA LEU A 239 12.32 -23.17 53.00
C LEU A 239 11.37 -23.88 53.99
N LYS A 240 10.34 -23.17 54.49
CA LYS A 240 9.32 -23.70 55.41
C LYS A 240 7.93 -23.57 54.80
N ARG A 241 7.40 -24.66 54.25
CA ARG A 241 6.16 -24.67 53.45
C ARG A 241 4.96 -24.11 54.20
N GLU A 242 4.87 -24.40 55.49
CA GLU A 242 3.80 -23.98 56.39
C GLU A 242 3.73 -22.45 56.62
N GLU A 243 4.82 -21.72 56.37
CA GLU A 243 4.83 -20.25 56.48
C GLU A 243 4.28 -19.58 55.19
N TRP A 244 4.21 -20.31 54.08
CA TRP A 244 3.79 -19.80 52.78
C TRP A 244 2.29 -19.95 52.52
N GLN A 245 1.76 -18.98 51.80
CA GLN A 245 0.36 -18.91 51.38
C GLN A 245 0.30 -18.62 49.87
N LEU A 246 -0.79 -19.06 49.22
CA LEU A 246 -0.99 -18.91 47.78
C LEU A 246 -2.38 -18.35 47.47
N LEU A 247 -2.43 -17.23 46.76
CA LEU A 247 -3.64 -16.68 46.16
C LEU A 247 -3.65 -16.94 44.66
N ALA A 248 -4.82 -17.27 44.13
CA ALA A 248 -5.06 -17.43 42.71
C ALA A 248 -6.32 -16.69 42.28
N ALA A 249 -6.40 -16.32 41.00
CA ALA A 249 -7.60 -15.70 40.45
C ALA A 249 -8.81 -16.63 40.54
N ARG A 250 -9.99 -16.07 40.83
CA ARG A 250 -11.26 -16.74 40.62
C ARG A 250 -11.56 -16.84 39.13
N SER A 251 -11.95 -18.01 38.68
CA SER A 251 -12.44 -18.23 37.32
C SER A 251 -13.75 -17.45 37.07
N PRO A 252 -14.09 -17.13 35.81
CA PRO A 252 -15.36 -16.47 35.49
C PRO A 252 -16.59 -17.20 36.04
N GLN A 253 -16.54 -18.52 36.15
CA GLN A 253 -17.61 -19.35 36.71
C GLN A 253 -17.74 -19.20 38.24
N GLU A 254 -16.64 -18.86 38.92
CA GLU A 254 -16.60 -18.64 40.37
C GLU A 254 -16.95 -17.20 40.78
N LYS A 255 -16.89 -16.25 39.84
CA LYS A 255 -17.33 -14.86 40.06
C LYS A 255 -18.85 -14.84 40.05
N GLY A 256 -19.46 -14.86 41.23
CA GLY A 256 -20.92 -14.84 41.39
C GLY A 256 -21.55 -13.66 40.63
N GLY A 257 -22.40 -13.96 39.65
CA GLY A 257 -23.13 -12.93 38.92
C GLY A 257 -24.08 -12.18 39.84
N VAL A 258 -23.99 -10.85 39.88
CA VAL A 258 -25.03 -10.02 40.52
C VAL A 258 -26.33 -10.28 39.77
N LYS A 259 -27.38 -10.73 40.48
CA LYS A 259 -28.73 -10.85 39.91
C LYS A 259 -29.22 -9.44 39.53
N LYS A 260 -29.08 -9.08 38.27
CA LYS A 260 -29.65 -7.84 37.73
C LYS A 260 -31.14 -8.05 37.42
N ARG A 261 -32.00 -7.09 37.77
CA ARG A 261 -33.39 -7.04 37.30
C ARG A 261 -33.37 -6.97 35.77
N SER A 262 -34.23 -7.73 35.09
CA SER A 262 -34.35 -7.59 33.64
C SER A 262 -34.95 -6.24 33.29
N ILE A 263 -34.53 -5.66 32.17
CA ILE A 263 -35.11 -4.40 31.70
C ILE A 263 -36.62 -4.54 31.45
N THR A 264 -37.09 -5.74 31.06
CA THR A 264 -38.52 -6.09 30.91
C THR A 264 -39.26 -5.97 32.24
N SER A 265 -38.75 -6.54 33.32
CA SER A 265 -39.33 -6.36 34.66
C SER A 265 -39.26 -4.89 35.09
N PHE A 266 -38.16 -4.19 34.85
CA PHE A 266 -38.09 -2.76 35.15
C PHE A 266 -39.14 -1.93 34.38
N ARG A 267 -39.34 -2.20 33.09
CA ARG A 267 -40.36 -1.52 32.28
C ARG A 267 -41.75 -1.81 32.83
N THR A 268 -42.13 -3.07 32.96
CA THR A 268 -43.47 -3.47 33.37
C THR A 268 -43.79 -3.05 34.80
N ASP A 269 -42.85 -3.24 35.73
CA ASP A 269 -43.13 -3.10 37.17
C ASP A 269 -42.94 -1.65 37.68
N ILE A 270 -42.11 -0.85 37.00
CA ILE A 270 -41.80 0.53 37.41
C ILE A 270 -42.25 1.53 36.33
N TRP A 271 -41.72 1.42 35.11
CA TRP A 271 -41.97 2.44 34.07
C TRP A 271 -43.45 2.55 33.70
N GLU A 272 -44.09 1.44 33.33
CA GLU A 272 -45.50 1.46 32.91
C GLU A 272 -46.45 1.98 33.99
N LYS A 273 -46.09 1.73 35.26
CA LYS A 273 -46.83 2.17 36.45
C LYS A 273 -46.63 3.66 36.75
N GLU A 274 -45.43 4.20 36.57
CA GLU A 274 -45.10 5.58 36.94
C GLU A 274 -45.24 6.57 35.77
N LEU A 275 -44.89 6.17 34.55
CA LEU A 275 -44.80 7.05 33.37
C LEU A 275 -45.49 6.48 32.11
N GLY A 276 -45.85 5.19 32.06
CA GLY A 276 -46.56 4.58 30.91
C GLY A 276 -48.08 4.78 30.97
N PRO A 277 -48.90 3.97 30.26
CA PRO A 277 -50.36 4.09 30.19
C PRO A 277 -51.09 4.11 31.53
N GLY A 278 -50.47 3.56 32.59
CA GLY A 278 -51.00 3.58 33.97
C GLY A 278 -50.39 4.66 34.87
N GLY A 279 -49.51 5.50 34.34
CA GLY A 279 -48.70 6.48 35.07
C GLY A 279 -48.97 7.94 34.68
N LEU A 280 -48.09 8.83 35.14
CA LEU A 280 -48.28 10.29 35.16
C LEU A 280 -48.51 10.93 33.78
N ILE A 281 -48.00 10.33 32.70
CA ILE A 281 -48.06 10.89 31.34
C ILE A 281 -48.65 9.89 30.32
N GLY A 282 -49.28 8.81 30.80
CA GLY A 282 -49.79 7.73 29.96
C GLY A 282 -50.91 8.18 29.02
N ASP A 283 -51.67 9.18 29.42
CA ASP A 283 -52.73 9.84 28.67
C ASP A 283 -52.20 10.86 27.64
N LEU A 284 -50.98 11.36 27.83
CA LEU A 284 -50.37 12.40 26.99
C LEU A 284 -49.62 11.85 25.78
N THR A 285 -49.35 10.55 25.71
CA THR A 285 -48.58 9.97 24.60
C THR A 285 -48.80 8.47 24.43
N THR A 286 -49.08 8.10 23.18
CA THR A 286 -49.28 6.73 22.69
C THR A 286 -48.02 6.15 22.04
N LEU A 287 -46.86 6.80 22.20
CA LEU A 287 -45.60 6.36 21.59
C LEU A 287 -45.25 4.94 22.05
N ASP A 288 -44.81 4.11 21.10
CA ASP A 288 -44.30 2.78 21.39
C ASP A 288 -43.01 2.90 22.22
N ARG A 289 -43.03 2.29 23.41
CA ARG A 289 -41.90 2.23 24.35
C ARG A 289 -41.34 0.81 24.46
N SER A 290 -41.60 -0.02 23.46
CA SER A 290 -41.05 -1.35 23.34
C SER A 290 -39.53 -1.31 23.38
N GLN A 291 -38.94 -2.36 23.94
CA GLN A 291 -37.51 -2.40 24.18
C GLN A 291 -36.76 -2.56 22.88
N VAL A 292 -35.97 -1.56 22.53
CA VAL A 292 -34.98 -1.68 21.48
C VAL A 292 -33.78 -2.45 22.06
N PRO A 293 -33.42 -3.61 21.48
CA PRO A 293 -32.27 -4.37 21.94
C PRO A 293 -30.99 -3.55 21.75
N LEU A 294 -29.97 -3.77 22.60
CA LEU A 294 -28.68 -3.08 22.49
C LEU A 294 -28.00 -3.33 21.12
N ILE A 295 -28.24 -4.52 20.56
CA ILE A 295 -27.81 -4.89 19.21
C ILE A 295 -29.08 -5.09 18.39
N THR A 296 -29.30 -4.21 17.44
CA THR A 296 -30.48 -4.20 16.58
C THR A 296 -30.19 -4.87 15.24
N THR A 297 -31.23 -5.48 14.66
CA THR A 297 -31.25 -5.96 13.27
C THR A 297 -32.42 -5.31 12.53
N GLY A 298 -32.64 -5.66 11.26
CA GLY A 298 -33.77 -5.13 10.49
C GLY A 298 -33.68 -3.62 10.32
N ASP A 299 -34.82 -2.95 10.46
CA ASP A 299 -34.96 -1.50 10.30
C ASP A 299 -34.31 -0.70 11.43
N LEU A 300 -34.11 -1.33 12.60
CA LEU A 300 -33.54 -0.68 13.78
C LEU A 300 -32.01 -0.64 13.80
N ARG A 301 -31.32 -1.30 12.86
CA ARG A 301 -29.85 -1.22 12.76
C ARG A 301 -29.43 0.13 12.19
N ARG A 302 -28.25 0.62 12.60
CA ARG A 302 -27.74 1.92 12.16
C ARG A 302 -27.21 1.93 10.72
N PHE A 303 -26.55 0.85 10.32
CA PHE A 303 -25.89 0.76 9.00
C PHE A 303 -26.30 -0.49 8.25
N VAL A 304 -26.30 -0.40 6.92
CA VAL A 304 -26.54 -1.50 6.00
C VAL A 304 -25.26 -1.74 5.19
N PRO A 305 -24.68 -2.95 5.22
CA PRO A 305 -23.62 -3.30 4.28
C PRO A 305 -24.20 -3.51 2.88
N VAL A 306 -23.63 -2.82 1.90
CA VAL A 306 -23.99 -2.90 0.48
C VAL A 306 -22.84 -3.52 -0.29
N TRP A 307 -23.15 -4.48 -1.16
CA TRP A 307 -22.19 -5.16 -2.01
C TRP A 307 -22.04 -4.40 -3.33
N GLU A 308 -21.06 -3.49 -3.40
CA GLU A 308 -20.82 -2.60 -4.54
C GLU A 308 -19.85 -3.20 -5.56
N ASN A 309 -20.03 -4.49 -5.87
CA ASN A 309 -19.17 -5.18 -6.81
C ASN A 309 -19.23 -4.53 -8.20
N GLN A 310 -18.07 -4.23 -8.80
CA GLN A 310 -17.93 -3.59 -10.12
C GLN A 310 -18.63 -2.22 -10.24
N LYS A 311 -19.04 -1.59 -9.14
CA LYS A 311 -19.59 -0.23 -9.16
C LYS A 311 -18.53 0.81 -9.56
N TYR A 312 -17.31 0.65 -9.07
CA TYR A 312 -16.19 1.56 -9.26
C TYR A 312 -15.10 0.97 -10.15
N LYS A 313 -14.33 1.82 -10.85
CA LYS A 313 -13.15 1.38 -11.60
C LYS A 313 -12.00 1.10 -10.65
N ALA A 314 -11.22 0.05 -10.94
CA ALA A 314 -9.93 -0.14 -10.29
C ALA A 314 -8.97 1.00 -10.69
N PRO A 315 -8.01 1.42 -9.86
CA PRO A 315 -7.07 2.46 -10.25
C PRO A 315 -6.28 2.14 -11.53
N CYS A 316 -5.88 0.88 -11.69
CA CYS A 316 -5.21 0.41 -12.91
C CYS A 316 -6.06 0.50 -14.18
N GLU A 317 -7.39 0.39 -14.08
CA GLU A 317 -8.33 0.60 -15.19
C GLU A 317 -8.57 2.10 -15.42
N GLY A 318 -8.83 2.86 -14.35
CA GLY A 318 -9.15 4.28 -14.40
C GLY A 318 -8.01 5.14 -14.97
N THR A 319 -6.76 4.76 -14.72
CA THR A 319 -5.59 5.46 -15.27
C THR A 319 -5.18 4.94 -16.65
N CYS A 320 -5.68 3.78 -17.10
CA CYS A 320 -5.39 3.28 -18.44
C CYS A 320 -6.11 4.15 -19.49
N PRO A 321 -5.40 4.84 -20.41
CA PRO A 321 -6.09 5.71 -21.37
C PRO A 321 -7.03 4.97 -22.34
N SER A 322 -6.72 3.70 -22.63
CA SER A 322 -7.56 2.78 -23.41
C SER A 322 -8.70 2.17 -22.58
N GLY A 323 -8.67 2.29 -21.25
CA GLY A 323 -9.70 1.78 -20.33
C GLY A 323 -9.70 0.26 -20.20
N ILE A 324 -8.53 -0.39 -20.36
CA ILE A 324 -8.40 -1.85 -20.24
C ILE A 324 -8.66 -2.26 -18.78
N PRO A 325 -9.56 -3.22 -18.50
CA PRO A 325 -9.86 -3.68 -17.16
C PRO A 325 -8.75 -4.62 -16.64
N VAL A 326 -7.62 -4.05 -16.23
CA VAL A 326 -6.43 -4.81 -15.80
C VAL A 326 -6.75 -5.79 -14.66
N HIS A 327 -7.54 -5.37 -13.69
CA HIS A 327 -7.93 -6.19 -12.55
C HIS A 327 -8.78 -7.42 -12.96
N GLU A 328 -9.59 -7.28 -14.01
CA GLU A 328 -10.43 -8.35 -14.57
C GLU A 328 -9.59 -9.37 -15.32
N ARG A 329 -8.58 -8.93 -16.08
CA ARG A 329 -7.59 -9.85 -16.68
C ARG A 329 -6.89 -10.69 -15.60
N TRP A 330 -6.51 -10.08 -14.48
CA TRP A 330 -5.95 -10.83 -13.35
C TRP A 330 -6.98 -11.70 -12.63
N ARG A 331 -8.28 -11.41 -12.71
CA ARG A 331 -9.35 -12.33 -12.23
C ARG A 331 -9.35 -13.61 -13.05
N LEU A 332 -9.34 -13.48 -14.37
CA LEU A 332 -9.30 -14.61 -15.30
C LEU A 332 -8.06 -15.48 -15.07
N VAL A 333 -6.88 -14.88 -14.86
CA VAL A 333 -5.66 -15.61 -14.48
C VAL A 333 -5.85 -16.42 -13.19
N ARG A 334 -6.41 -15.80 -12.13
CA ARG A 334 -6.68 -16.53 -10.86
C ARG A 334 -7.67 -17.68 -11.00
N GLU A 335 -8.54 -17.63 -12.01
CA GLU A 335 -9.49 -18.69 -12.34
C GLU A 335 -8.89 -19.76 -13.26
N GLY A 336 -7.60 -19.66 -13.60
CA GLY A 336 -6.91 -20.56 -14.54
C GLY A 336 -7.25 -20.29 -16.02
N ARG A 337 -7.92 -19.18 -16.32
CA ARG A 337 -8.39 -18.79 -17.67
C ARG A 337 -7.42 -17.80 -18.31
N ILE A 338 -6.16 -18.20 -18.44
CA ILE A 338 -5.07 -17.32 -18.92
C ILE A 338 -5.32 -16.88 -20.36
N ASP A 339 -5.77 -17.80 -21.23
CA ASP A 339 -6.08 -17.48 -22.63
C ASP A 339 -7.13 -16.36 -22.74
N GLU A 340 -8.21 -16.46 -21.96
CA GLU A 340 -9.25 -15.42 -21.93
C GLU A 340 -8.73 -14.09 -21.35
N ALA A 341 -7.83 -14.14 -20.37
CA ALA A 341 -7.20 -12.94 -19.82
C ALA A 341 -6.34 -12.19 -20.86
N VAL A 342 -5.75 -12.95 -21.75
CA VAL A 342 -4.94 -12.46 -22.85
C VAL A 342 -5.84 -11.93 -23.99
N ASP A 343 -6.83 -12.71 -24.39
CA ASP A 343 -7.79 -12.37 -25.45
C ASP A 343 -8.58 -11.10 -25.14
N LEU A 344 -8.96 -10.90 -23.87
CA LEU A 344 -9.72 -9.73 -23.42
C LEU A 344 -9.04 -8.40 -23.79
N ALA A 345 -7.72 -8.36 -23.95
CA ALA A 345 -7.04 -7.13 -24.33
C ALA A 345 -7.42 -6.64 -25.74
N LEU A 346 -7.75 -7.56 -26.67
CA LEU A 346 -8.18 -7.25 -28.04
C LEU A 346 -9.54 -6.56 -28.11
N GLU A 347 -10.32 -6.65 -27.04
CA GLU A 347 -11.56 -5.89 -26.94
C GLU A 347 -11.29 -4.38 -26.87
N TYR A 348 -10.13 -3.97 -26.37
CA TYR A 348 -9.79 -2.59 -26.04
C TYR A 348 -8.70 -2.00 -26.92
N THR A 349 -7.75 -2.80 -27.38
CA THR A 349 -6.61 -2.36 -28.18
C THR A 349 -6.24 -3.37 -29.27
N PRO A 350 -5.88 -2.93 -30.49
CA PRO A 350 -5.29 -3.83 -31.50
C PRO A 350 -3.82 -4.19 -31.24
N PHE A 351 -3.17 -3.54 -30.27
CA PHE A 351 -1.74 -3.68 -29.94
C PHE A 351 -1.46 -4.17 -28.51
N PRO A 352 -2.09 -5.24 -28.02
CA PRO A 352 -1.86 -5.72 -26.67
C PRO A 352 -0.41 -6.19 -26.43
N ALA A 353 0.30 -6.70 -27.45
CA ALA A 353 1.69 -7.09 -27.30
C ALA A 353 2.64 -5.91 -27.54
N THR A 354 2.61 -5.29 -28.72
CA THR A 354 3.55 -4.22 -29.10
C THR A 354 3.49 -3.06 -28.12
N ILE A 355 2.30 -2.62 -27.74
CA ILE A 355 2.15 -1.44 -26.88
C ILE A 355 2.09 -1.85 -25.41
N CYS A 356 1.14 -2.69 -24.99
CA CYS A 356 1.00 -3.00 -23.56
C CYS A 356 2.13 -3.91 -23.01
N GLY A 357 2.82 -4.68 -23.86
CA GLY A 357 3.94 -5.54 -23.45
C GLY A 357 5.33 -4.88 -23.47
N TYR A 358 5.54 -3.89 -24.35
CA TYR A 358 6.88 -3.34 -24.62
C TYR A 358 6.96 -1.81 -24.56
N LEU A 359 6.02 -1.07 -25.16
CA LEU A 359 6.18 0.39 -25.34
C LEU A 359 5.44 1.26 -24.32
N CYS A 360 4.45 0.70 -23.63
CA CYS A 360 3.66 1.47 -22.67
C CYS A 360 4.51 1.75 -21.41
N PRO A 361 4.51 2.99 -20.88
CA PRO A 361 5.13 3.29 -19.59
C PRO A 361 4.33 2.74 -18.38
N ASN A 362 3.29 1.95 -18.64
CA ASN A 362 2.46 1.26 -17.66
C ASN A 362 1.89 2.16 -16.54
N PRO A 363 1.13 3.23 -16.89
CA PRO A 363 0.49 4.08 -15.88
C PRO A 363 -0.48 3.30 -14.97
N CYS A 364 -1.02 2.18 -15.46
CA CYS A 364 -1.82 1.24 -14.68
C CYS A 364 -1.02 0.53 -13.57
N MET A 365 0.26 0.23 -13.80
CA MET A 365 1.17 -0.28 -12.76
C MET A 365 1.52 0.83 -11.79
N GLN A 366 1.79 2.05 -12.30
CA GLN A 366 2.10 3.24 -11.49
C GLN A 366 0.94 3.64 -10.54
N ALA A 367 -0.30 3.46 -10.96
CA ALA A 367 -1.49 3.71 -10.14
C ALA A 367 -1.93 2.52 -9.28
N CYS A 368 -1.22 1.39 -9.33
CA CYS A 368 -1.61 0.18 -8.61
C CYS A 368 -1.62 0.43 -7.10
N THR A 369 -2.77 0.18 -6.44
CA THR A 369 -2.98 0.38 -4.99
C THR A 369 -1.90 -0.28 -4.12
N ARG A 370 -1.32 -1.40 -4.57
CA ARG A 370 -0.22 -2.10 -3.88
C ARG A 370 0.98 -1.20 -3.55
N GLN A 371 1.23 -0.17 -4.35
CA GLN A 371 2.33 0.77 -4.10
C GLN A 371 2.15 1.59 -2.82
N ILE A 372 0.90 1.82 -2.36
CA ILE A 372 0.63 2.50 -1.08
C ILE A 372 1.24 1.72 0.08
N GLY A 373 1.24 0.38 0.00
CA GLY A 373 1.87 -0.50 0.98
C GLY A 373 3.35 -0.80 0.71
N SER A 374 4.02 -0.01 -0.15
CA SER A 374 5.39 -0.27 -0.62
C SER A 374 5.58 -1.65 -1.24
N MET A 375 4.52 -2.23 -1.81
CA MET A 375 4.56 -3.53 -2.46
C MET A 375 4.75 -3.38 -3.98
N MET A 376 5.38 -4.38 -4.61
CA MET A 376 5.52 -4.41 -6.06
C MET A 376 4.15 -4.38 -6.76
N PRO A 377 3.94 -3.51 -7.77
CA PRO A 377 2.71 -3.50 -8.55
C PRO A 377 2.59 -4.77 -9.40
N ILE A 378 1.36 -5.22 -9.69
CA ILE A 378 1.16 -6.37 -10.59
C ILE A 378 1.68 -6.07 -11.99
N ASP A 379 2.43 -7.01 -12.58
CA ASP A 379 3.17 -6.81 -13.82
C ASP A 379 2.31 -7.08 -15.06
N ILE A 380 1.70 -6.03 -15.59
CA ILE A 380 0.86 -6.12 -16.79
C ILE A 380 1.68 -6.39 -18.07
N SER A 381 2.99 -6.11 -18.06
CA SER A 381 3.83 -6.27 -19.26
C SER A 381 3.97 -7.74 -19.63
N LYS A 382 4.01 -8.65 -18.65
CA LYS A 382 3.99 -10.10 -18.87
C LYS A 382 2.73 -10.56 -19.62
N LEU A 383 1.56 -10.10 -19.18
CA LEU A 383 0.29 -10.37 -19.86
C LEU A 383 0.22 -9.70 -21.25
N GLY A 384 0.79 -8.51 -21.40
CA GLY A 384 0.92 -7.84 -22.70
C GLY A 384 1.72 -8.70 -23.69
N ARG A 385 2.92 -9.15 -23.31
CA ARG A 385 3.78 -10.01 -24.14
C ARG A 385 3.12 -11.33 -24.51
N ALA A 386 2.39 -11.95 -23.57
CA ALA A 386 1.62 -13.17 -23.84
C ALA A 386 0.52 -12.97 -24.90
N SER A 387 0.08 -11.72 -25.12
CA SER A 387 -0.99 -11.39 -26.08
C SER A 387 -0.60 -11.48 -27.55
N ILE A 388 0.64 -11.85 -27.85
CA ILE A 388 1.03 -12.26 -29.19
C ILE A 388 0.28 -13.52 -29.66
N GLN A 389 -0.14 -14.37 -28.73
CA GLN A 389 -0.92 -15.59 -29.01
C GLN A 389 -2.44 -15.39 -28.84
N ALA A 390 -2.88 -14.14 -28.62
CA ALA A 390 -4.30 -13.85 -28.38
C ALA A 390 -5.18 -14.26 -29.56
N LYS A 391 -6.25 -14.98 -29.27
CA LYS A 391 -7.27 -15.40 -30.23
C LYS A 391 -8.04 -14.18 -30.73
N MET A 392 -8.27 -14.14 -32.04
CA MET A 392 -9.00 -13.05 -32.68
C MET A 392 -10.46 -13.00 -32.17
N PRO A 393 -11.00 -11.81 -31.85
CA PRO A 393 -12.40 -11.68 -31.46
C PRO A 393 -13.32 -11.99 -32.65
N GLU A 394 -14.57 -12.33 -32.34
CA GLU A 394 -15.60 -12.48 -33.36
C GLU A 394 -16.03 -11.10 -33.88
N PHE A 395 -16.03 -10.95 -35.21
CA PHE A 395 -16.40 -9.70 -35.86
C PHE A 395 -17.81 -9.80 -36.47
N PRO A 396 -18.71 -8.85 -36.19
CA PRO A 396 -20.03 -8.83 -36.81
C PRO A 396 -19.99 -8.70 -38.32
N VAL A 397 -21.09 -9.05 -38.98
CA VAL A 397 -21.30 -8.75 -40.41
C VAL A 397 -21.30 -7.24 -40.62
N LEU A 398 -20.78 -6.79 -41.77
CA LEU A 398 -20.72 -5.37 -42.10
C LEU A 398 -22.14 -4.76 -42.20
N SER A 399 -22.31 -3.61 -41.57
CA SER A 399 -23.59 -2.87 -41.50
C SER A 399 -23.88 -2.05 -42.76
N GLY A 400 -22.97 -2.06 -43.74
CA GLY A 400 -23.01 -1.17 -44.93
C GLY A 400 -22.64 0.29 -44.66
N ARG A 401 -22.19 0.63 -43.44
CA ARG A 401 -21.69 1.97 -43.09
C ARG A 401 -20.19 2.02 -43.29
N GLN A 402 -19.71 3.10 -43.92
CA GLN A 402 -18.31 3.25 -44.32
C GLN A 402 -17.71 4.50 -43.69
N ILE A 403 -16.53 4.35 -43.09
CA ILE A 403 -15.79 5.43 -42.43
C ILE A 403 -14.38 5.49 -43.01
N ALA A 404 -13.99 6.66 -43.51
CA ALA A 404 -12.61 6.91 -43.95
C ALA A 404 -11.73 7.33 -42.77
N VAL A 405 -10.51 6.80 -42.70
CA VAL A 405 -9.52 7.10 -41.68
C VAL A 405 -8.23 7.57 -42.34
N ILE A 406 -7.83 8.81 -42.11
CA ILE A 406 -6.59 9.39 -42.62
C ILE A 406 -5.48 9.17 -41.60
N GLY A 407 -4.53 8.31 -41.92
CA GLY A 407 -3.40 7.93 -41.07
C GLY A 407 -3.55 6.51 -40.52
N GLY A 408 -2.64 5.63 -40.90
CA GLY A 408 -2.50 4.24 -40.46
C GLY A 408 -1.55 4.10 -39.26
N GLY A 409 -1.43 5.11 -38.41
CA GLY A 409 -0.73 5.03 -37.13
C GLY A 409 -1.56 4.35 -36.02
N PRO A 410 -1.05 4.30 -34.78
CA PRO A 410 -1.75 3.65 -33.66
C PRO A 410 -3.17 4.15 -33.41
N ALA A 411 -3.41 5.47 -33.52
CA ALA A 411 -4.74 6.05 -33.35
C ALA A 411 -5.71 5.61 -34.46
N GLY A 412 -5.28 5.72 -35.72
CA GLY A 412 -6.09 5.37 -36.89
C GLY A 412 -6.40 3.88 -36.96
N ILE A 413 -5.42 3.04 -36.62
CA ILE A 413 -5.63 1.60 -36.50
C ILE A 413 -6.57 1.26 -35.34
N SER A 414 -6.45 1.93 -34.19
CA SER A 414 -7.36 1.72 -33.05
C SER A 414 -8.81 2.00 -33.41
N ILE A 415 -9.10 3.15 -34.04
CA ILE A 415 -10.47 3.46 -34.45
C ILE A 415 -10.98 2.48 -35.51
N ALA A 416 -10.18 2.15 -36.51
CA ALA A 416 -10.58 1.22 -37.56
C ALA A 416 -10.87 -0.18 -37.00
N TRP A 417 -10.05 -0.66 -36.06
CA TRP A 417 -10.29 -1.90 -35.32
C TRP A 417 -11.61 -1.88 -34.55
N GLN A 418 -11.88 -0.81 -33.82
CA GLN A 418 -13.09 -0.69 -32.99
C GLN A 418 -14.36 -0.49 -33.83
N LEU A 419 -14.27 0.22 -34.95
CA LEU A 419 -15.34 0.31 -35.95
C LEU A 419 -15.65 -1.06 -36.53
N ARG A 420 -14.61 -1.85 -36.88
CA ARG A 420 -14.79 -3.21 -37.39
C ARG A 420 -15.43 -4.14 -36.36
N LYS A 421 -15.05 -4.04 -35.08
CA LYS A 421 -15.72 -4.74 -33.95
C LYS A 421 -17.18 -4.33 -33.78
N SER A 422 -17.52 -3.09 -34.11
CA SER A 422 -18.91 -2.59 -34.10
C SER A 422 -19.71 -2.98 -35.34
N GLY A 423 -19.08 -3.66 -36.32
CA GLY A 423 -19.72 -4.07 -37.57
C GLY A 423 -19.68 -3.02 -38.68
N HIS A 424 -18.87 -1.96 -38.56
CA HIS A 424 -18.72 -0.94 -39.61
C HIS A 424 -17.47 -1.19 -40.45
N GLU A 425 -17.49 -0.69 -41.68
CA GLU A 425 -16.34 -0.76 -42.58
C GLU A 425 -15.44 0.45 -42.40
N ALA A 426 -14.15 0.20 -42.15
CA ALA A 426 -13.14 1.24 -42.01
C ALA A 426 -12.16 1.16 -43.18
N VAL A 427 -11.93 2.30 -43.84
CA VAL A 427 -10.99 2.43 -44.96
C VAL A 427 -9.85 3.36 -44.56
N ILE A 428 -8.63 2.83 -44.50
CA ILE A 428 -7.46 3.58 -44.06
C ILE A 428 -6.72 4.16 -45.27
N TYR A 429 -6.39 5.46 -45.22
CA TYR A 429 -5.51 6.13 -46.17
C TYR A 429 -4.23 6.56 -45.46
N ASP A 430 -3.07 6.15 -45.96
CA ASP A 430 -1.77 6.51 -45.39
C ASP A 430 -0.79 6.95 -46.49
N MET A 431 0.07 7.92 -46.18
CA MET A 431 1.12 8.40 -47.08
C MET A 431 2.36 7.48 -47.10
N GLU A 432 2.53 6.67 -46.07
CA GLU A 432 3.67 5.78 -45.90
C GLU A 432 3.53 4.48 -46.72
N LYS A 433 4.64 3.75 -46.81
CA LYS A 433 4.72 2.47 -47.53
C LYS A 433 4.12 1.29 -46.75
N THR A 434 3.92 1.45 -45.46
CA THR A 434 3.42 0.42 -44.52
C THR A 434 2.60 1.09 -43.43
N ILE A 435 1.59 0.38 -42.91
CA ILE A 435 0.87 0.83 -41.71
C ILE A 435 1.72 0.71 -40.45
N GLY A 436 1.23 1.31 -39.36
CA GLY A 436 1.87 1.38 -38.05
C GLY A 436 2.38 2.76 -37.70
N GLY A 437 2.53 3.69 -38.65
CA GLY A 437 3.03 5.03 -38.38
C GLY A 437 4.36 5.01 -37.60
N LYS A 438 4.49 5.87 -36.58
CA LYS A 438 5.75 6.02 -35.81
C LYS A 438 6.24 4.71 -35.16
N ILE A 439 5.35 3.81 -34.72
CA ILE A 439 5.78 2.53 -34.11
C ILE A 439 6.47 1.61 -35.12
N ALA A 440 6.13 1.71 -36.41
CA ALA A 440 6.78 0.96 -37.47
C ALA A 440 7.99 1.68 -38.06
N SER A 441 7.93 3.01 -38.22
CA SER A 441 8.96 3.76 -38.93
C SER A 441 10.16 4.18 -38.09
N VAL A 442 9.96 4.61 -36.83
CA VAL A 442 11.03 5.25 -36.03
C VAL A 442 11.39 4.50 -34.76
N ILE A 443 10.47 3.73 -34.15
CA ILE A 443 10.80 3.03 -32.91
C ILE A 443 11.86 1.93 -33.16
N PRO A 444 12.97 1.91 -32.40
CA PRO A 444 14.04 0.92 -32.57
C PRO A 444 13.64 -0.52 -32.22
N GLU A 445 14.32 -1.49 -32.84
CA GLU A 445 14.15 -2.93 -32.56
C GLU A 445 14.65 -3.32 -31.15
N SER A 446 15.52 -2.51 -30.55
CA SER A 446 15.95 -2.65 -29.15
C SER A 446 14.79 -2.49 -28.16
N ARG A 447 13.71 -1.78 -28.54
CA ARG A 447 12.52 -1.60 -27.69
C ARG A 447 11.43 -2.62 -27.94
N ILE A 448 11.21 -2.98 -29.20
CA ILE A 448 10.18 -3.93 -29.63
C ILE A 448 10.76 -4.94 -30.62
N PRO A 449 10.63 -6.26 -30.35
CA PRO A 449 10.99 -7.27 -31.34
C PRO A 449 10.21 -7.07 -32.64
N LYS A 450 10.91 -7.16 -33.76
CA LYS A 450 10.32 -6.96 -35.09
C LYS A 450 9.20 -7.94 -35.38
N GLU A 451 9.36 -9.18 -34.92
CA GLU A 451 8.41 -10.27 -35.09
C GLU A 451 7.08 -9.97 -34.39
N VAL A 452 7.15 -9.35 -33.19
CA VAL A 452 5.96 -8.98 -32.41
C VAL A 452 5.15 -7.91 -33.15
N LEU A 453 5.81 -6.84 -33.59
CA LEU A 453 5.15 -5.78 -34.35
C LEU A 453 4.56 -6.31 -35.66
N THR A 454 5.33 -7.11 -36.39
CA THR A 454 4.91 -7.66 -37.70
C THR A 454 3.66 -8.51 -37.54
N ALA A 455 3.64 -9.43 -36.58
CA ALA A 455 2.49 -10.30 -36.34
C ALA A 455 1.22 -9.53 -35.96
N GLU A 456 1.32 -8.48 -35.14
CA GLU A 456 0.14 -7.66 -34.82
C GLU A 456 -0.35 -6.84 -36.03
N LEU A 457 0.56 -6.28 -36.83
CA LEU A 457 0.19 -5.56 -38.06
C LEU A 457 -0.45 -6.47 -39.11
N GLU A 458 0.01 -7.71 -39.24
CA GLU A 458 -0.61 -8.72 -40.11
C GLU A 458 -2.02 -9.09 -39.64
N ARG A 459 -2.20 -9.32 -38.33
CA ARG A 459 -3.53 -9.54 -37.73
C ARG A 459 -4.46 -8.35 -37.96
N ILE A 460 -3.95 -7.13 -37.90
CA ILE A 460 -4.74 -5.92 -38.15
C ILE A 460 -5.13 -5.83 -39.63
N SER A 461 -4.22 -6.17 -40.53
CA SER A 461 -4.47 -6.14 -41.99
C SER A 461 -5.47 -7.21 -42.44
N SER A 462 -5.57 -8.35 -41.74
CA SER A 462 -6.60 -9.36 -42.03
C SER A 462 -8.01 -8.91 -41.62
N VAL A 463 -8.10 -8.02 -40.63
CA VAL A 463 -9.36 -7.47 -40.10
C VAL A 463 -9.80 -6.22 -40.87
N ILE A 464 -8.84 -5.42 -41.34
CA ILE A 464 -9.06 -4.15 -42.06
C ILE A 464 -8.51 -4.31 -43.49
N PRO A 465 -9.30 -4.83 -44.45
CA PRO A 465 -8.78 -5.17 -45.77
C PRO A 465 -8.56 -3.95 -46.68
N HIS A 466 -9.22 -2.82 -46.42
CA HIS A 466 -9.17 -1.63 -47.26
C HIS A 466 -8.16 -0.61 -46.74
N ILE A 467 -6.90 -0.81 -47.12
CA ILE A 467 -5.78 0.06 -46.73
C ILE A 467 -5.11 0.61 -48.00
N HIS A 468 -5.22 1.92 -48.20
CA HIS A 468 -4.64 2.65 -49.32
C HIS A 468 -3.37 3.36 -48.88
N LEU A 469 -2.23 2.78 -49.23
CA LEU A 469 -0.89 3.29 -48.91
C LEU A 469 -0.38 4.24 -50.00
N LYS A 470 0.65 5.03 -49.67
CA LYS A 470 1.25 6.05 -50.55
C LYS A 470 0.23 7.08 -51.08
N GLN A 471 -0.81 7.36 -50.30
CA GLN A 471 -1.82 8.37 -50.62
C GLN A 471 -1.56 9.64 -49.83
N LYS A 472 -0.98 10.65 -50.47
CA LYS A 472 -0.91 12.00 -49.90
C LYS A 472 -2.18 12.76 -50.26
N LEU A 473 -3.03 13.00 -49.27
CA LEU A 473 -4.31 13.68 -49.48
C LEU A 473 -4.14 15.20 -49.37
N GLY A 474 -4.70 15.93 -50.33
CA GLY A 474 -4.85 17.38 -50.26
C GLY A 474 -6.23 17.77 -49.73
N LYS A 475 -6.48 19.09 -49.71
CA LYS A 475 -7.76 19.65 -49.25
C LYS A 475 -8.95 19.20 -50.09
N GLN A 476 -8.78 19.11 -51.41
CA GLN A 476 -9.86 18.69 -52.32
C GLN A 476 -10.20 17.21 -52.14
N GLU A 477 -9.19 16.35 -52.01
CA GLU A 477 -9.39 14.92 -51.76
C GLU A 477 -10.04 14.69 -50.40
N THR A 478 -9.64 15.45 -49.38
CA THR A 478 -10.22 15.36 -48.03
C THR A 478 -11.70 15.75 -48.02
N GLU A 479 -12.08 16.82 -48.70
CA GLU A 479 -13.50 17.20 -48.87
C GLU A 479 -14.29 16.15 -49.66
N ARG A 480 -13.68 15.54 -50.68
CA ARG A 480 -14.32 14.45 -51.41
C ARG A 480 -14.58 13.24 -50.48
N LEU A 481 -13.59 12.81 -49.70
CA LEU A 481 -13.75 11.69 -48.76
C LEU A 481 -14.84 11.98 -47.72
N LYS A 482 -14.94 13.22 -47.23
CA LYS A 482 -16.04 13.63 -46.34
C LYS A 482 -17.43 13.48 -46.98
N GLY A 483 -17.54 13.67 -48.30
CA GLY A 483 -18.76 13.47 -49.07
C GLY A 483 -19.07 11.99 -49.36
N ASP A 484 -18.03 11.20 -49.65
CA ASP A 484 -18.14 9.81 -50.08
C ASP A 484 -18.43 8.83 -48.90
N TYR A 485 -18.06 9.21 -47.67
CA TYR A 485 -18.18 8.37 -46.47
C TYR A 485 -19.20 8.93 -45.46
N ASP A 486 -19.73 8.07 -44.57
CA ASP A 486 -20.63 8.51 -43.49
C ASP A 486 -19.90 9.49 -42.55
N PHE A 487 -18.66 9.15 -42.19
CA PHE A 487 -17.76 9.96 -41.37
C PHE A 487 -16.32 9.90 -41.88
N LEU A 488 -15.55 10.95 -41.56
CA LEU A 488 -14.11 11.04 -41.79
C LEU A 488 -13.39 11.14 -40.44
N VAL A 489 -12.36 10.34 -40.24
CA VAL A 489 -11.50 10.41 -39.05
C VAL A 489 -10.10 10.82 -39.47
N VAL A 490 -9.57 11.86 -38.83
CA VAL A 490 -8.21 12.35 -39.04
C VAL A 490 -7.30 11.86 -37.92
N ALA A 491 -6.35 11.00 -38.27
CA ALA A 491 -5.37 10.36 -37.39
C ALA A 491 -3.93 10.50 -37.94
N ALA A 492 -3.66 11.58 -38.68
CA ALA A 492 -2.37 11.82 -39.36
C ALA A 492 -1.18 12.05 -38.41
N GLY A 493 -1.46 12.31 -37.13
CA GLY A 493 -0.46 12.58 -36.10
C GLY A 493 0.29 13.90 -36.27
N ALA A 494 1.33 14.10 -35.46
CA ALA A 494 2.23 15.24 -35.56
C ALA A 494 3.52 14.83 -36.29
N GLN A 495 3.79 15.44 -37.45
CA GLN A 495 4.89 15.03 -38.33
C GLN A 495 5.85 16.18 -38.70
N LYS A 496 5.42 17.44 -38.58
CA LYS A 496 6.27 18.61 -38.87
C LYS A 496 7.13 18.90 -37.63
N PRO A 497 8.46 18.70 -37.68
CA PRO A 497 9.32 18.93 -36.52
C PRO A 497 9.37 20.42 -36.18
N ARG A 498 9.38 20.76 -34.89
CA ARG A 498 9.67 22.12 -34.45
C ARG A 498 11.16 22.42 -34.66
N ILE A 499 11.45 23.57 -35.27
CA ILE A 499 12.81 24.01 -35.56
C ILE A 499 13.12 25.24 -34.71
N LEU A 500 14.30 25.27 -34.07
CA LEU A 500 14.78 26.47 -33.38
C LEU A 500 15.12 27.57 -34.39
N PRO A 501 14.67 28.82 -34.18
CA PRO A 501 15.00 29.96 -35.04
C PRO A 501 16.38 30.54 -34.72
N VAL A 502 17.42 29.71 -34.75
CA VAL A 502 18.82 30.11 -34.48
C VAL A 502 19.68 30.03 -35.76
N PRO A 503 20.76 30.82 -35.87
CA PRO A 503 21.74 30.64 -36.94
C PRO A 503 22.30 29.20 -36.96
N GLY A 504 22.56 28.67 -38.16
CA GLY A 504 23.10 27.32 -38.34
C GLY A 504 22.10 26.17 -38.20
N LYS A 505 20.80 26.47 -38.07
CA LYS A 505 19.73 25.47 -37.84
C LYS A 505 19.68 24.35 -38.88
N GLU A 506 20.09 24.62 -40.12
CA GLU A 506 20.19 23.68 -41.23
C GLU A 506 21.22 22.56 -41.00
N ARG A 507 22.12 22.72 -40.03
CA ARG A 507 23.12 21.70 -39.64
C ARG A 507 22.55 20.66 -38.67
N MET A 508 21.35 20.89 -38.13
CA MET A 508 20.69 19.95 -37.23
C MET A 508 19.98 18.85 -38.00
N ILE A 509 20.07 17.62 -37.51
CA ILE A 509 19.20 16.51 -37.94
C ILE A 509 18.00 16.41 -36.99
N THR A 510 16.82 16.13 -37.53
CA THR A 510 15.63 15.95 -36.69
C THR A 510 15.67 14.59 -36.00
N ALA A 511 15.09 14.48 -34.80
CA ALA A 511 15.07 13.22 -34.07
C ALA A 511 14.43 12.07 -34.86
N MET A 512 13.34 12.35 -35.59
CA MET A 512 12.66 11.34 -36.41
C MET A 512 13.54 10.86 -37.57
N ASP A 513 14.22 11.75 -38.28
CA ASP A 513 15.15 11.37 -39.36
C ASP A 513 16.35 10.59 -38.82
N PHE A 514 16.91 11.03 -37.69
CA PHE A 514 17.99 10.31 -37.02
C PHE A 514 17.57 8.88 -36.65
N LEU A 515 16.43 8.72 -35.97
CA LEU A 515 15.93 7.41 -35.52
C LEU A 515 15.57 6.49 -36.69
N ALA A 516 14.92 7.01 -37.73
CA ALA A 516 14.59 6.23 -38.93
C ALA A 516 15.84 5.67 -39.61
N ARG A 517 16.89 6.48 -39.73
CA ARG A 517 18.18 6.06 -40.32
C ARG A 517 18.98 5.17 -39.37
N ALA A 518 18.93 5.43 -38.06
CA ALA A 518 19.58 4.61 -37.05
C ALA A 518 19.01 3.19 -37.03
N LYS A 519 17.68 3.05 -37.15
CA LYS A 519 16.99 1.76 -37.25
C LYS A 519 17.50 0.89 -38.39
N THR A 520 17.84 1.49 -39.53
CA THR A 520 18.42 0.77 -40.69
C THR A 520 19.94 0.76 -40.71
N ASN A 521 20.61 1.22 -39.64
CA ASN A 521 22.06 1.43 -39.58
C ASN A 521 22.63 2.30 -40.72
N ALA A 522 21.84 3.26 -41.22
CA ALA A 522 22.15 4.14 -42.36
C ALA A 522 22.67 5.53 -41.94
N ILE A 523 23.13 5.67 -40.70
CA ILE A 523 23.69 6.90 -40.15
C ILE A 523 24.90 6.56 -39.26
N ASP A 524 25.96 7.37 -39.39
CA ASP A 524 27.08 7.40 -38.45
C ASP A 524 26.92 8.66 -37.60
N PRO A 525 26.64 8.54 -36.28
CA PRO A 525 26.48 9.69 -35.40
C PRO A 525 27.81 10.38 -35.03
N GLY A 526 28.96 9.79 -35.36
CA GLY A 526 30.26 10.26 -34.90
C GLY A 526 30.55 9.87 -33.45
N LYS A 527 31.50 10.55 -32.80
CA LYS A 527 31.91 10.29 -31.42
C LYS A 527 31.22 11.18 -30.39
N LYS A 528 30.86 12.41 -30.77
CA LYS A 528 30.19 13.39 -29.91
C LYS A 528 28.83 13.78 -30.48
N VAL A 529 27.77 13.54 -29.72
CA VAL A 529 26.40 13.89 -30.12
C VAL A 529 25.79 14.84 -29.09
N VAL A 530 25.26 15.95 -29.58
CA VAL A 530 24.44 16.87 -28.76
C VAL A 530 22.99 16.77 -29.22
N ILE A 531 22.09 16.47 -28.29
CA ILE A 531 20.65 16.42 -28.51
C ILE A 531 20.00 17.63 -27.85
N ILE A 532 19.33 18.46 -28.64
CA ILE A 532 18.57 19.62 -28.19
C ILE A 532 17.13 19.17 -27.92
N GLY A 533 16.77 19.05 -26.64
CA GLY A 533 15.50 18.51 -26.14
C GLY A 533 15.72 17.19 -25.38
N ALA A 534 15.41 17.19 -24.08
CA ALA A 534 15.69 16.07 -23.18
C ALA A 534 14.43 15.29 -22.75
N GLY A 535 13.45 15.14 -23.64
CA GLY A 535 12.29 14.26 -23.47
C GLY A 535 12.59 12.79 -23.86
N ASN A 536 11.59 11.90 -23.77
CA ASN A 536 11.76 10.46 -24.06
C ASN A 536 12.33 10.20 -25.47
N VAL A 537 11.88 10.95 -26.49
CA VAL A 537 12.42 10.85 -27.85
C VAL A 537 13.91 11.22 -27.91
N GLY A 538 14.34 12.22 -27.13
CA GLY A 538 15.75 12.59 -27.03
C GLY A 538 16.58 11.49 -26.36
N CYS A 539 16.00 10.80 -25.38
CA CYS A 539 16.62 9.62 -24.75
C CYS A 539 16.73 8.43 -25.72
N ASP A 540 15.73 8.20 -26.57
CA ASP A 540 15.81 7.18 -27.63
C ASP A 540 16.95 7.52 -28.62
N VAL A 541 17.07 8.78 -29.04
CA VAL A 541 18.18 9.25 -29.89
C VAL A 541 19.53 8.98 -29.23
N ALA A 542 19.67 9.31 -27.94
CA ALA A 542 20.92 9.10 -27.21
C ALA A 542 21.29 7.61 -27.12
N THR A 543 20.31 6.76 -26.82
CA THR A 543 20.49 5.31 -26.72
C THR A 543 20.92 4.71 -28.07
N GLU A 544 20.26 5.10 -29.16
CA GLU A 544 20.60 4.63 -30.50
C GLU A 544 21.94 5.19 -31.01
N ALA A 545 22.28 6.44 -30.67
CA ALA A 545 23.60 7.00 -30.93
C ALA A 545 24.70 6.22 -30.19
N GLY A 546 24.47 5.86 -28.92
CA GLY A 546 25.35 5.01 -28.14
C GLY A 546 25.53 3.62 -28.77
N ARG A 547 24.43 2.98 -29.19
CA ARG A 547 24.44 1.70 -29.92
C ARG A 547 25.29 1.76 -31.19
N LEU A 548 25.26 2.90 -31.90
CA LEU A 548 26.04 3.14 -33.11
C LEU A 548 27.49 3.59 -32.83
N GLY A 549 27.92 3.68 -31.57
CA GLY A 549 29.33 3.87 -31.20
C GLY A 549 29.72 5.31 -30.84
N ALA A 550 28.76 6.20 -30.59
CA ALA A 550 29.00 7.49 -29.97
C ALA A 550 29.51 7.31 -28.52
N LYS A 551 30.44 8.18 -28.11
CA LYS A 551 31.11 8.11 -26.78
C LYS A 551 30.71 9.24 -25.85
N SER A 552 30.31 10.38 -26.40
CA SER A 552 29.85 11.55 -25.65
C SER A 552 28.44 11.86 -26.09
N LEU A 553 27.47 11.66 -25.20
CA LEU A 553 26.05 11.85 -25.44
C LEU A 553 25.54 12.94 -24.50
N MET A 554 25.24 14.13 -25.03
CA MET A 554 24.79 15.26 -24.23
C MET A 554 23.38 15.68 -24.63
N LEU A 555 22.42 15.57 -23.71
CA LEU A 555 21.08 16.10 -23.88
C LEU A 555 20.99 17.45 -23.18
N ILE A 556 20.57 18.48 -23.91
CA ILE A 556 20.36 19.81 -23.37
C ILE A 556 18.88 20.20 -23.41
N ASP A 557 18.43 20.95 -22.41
CA ASP A 557 17.06 21.45 -22.36
C ASP A 557 16.98 22.81 -21.67
N VAL A 558 15.99 23.62 -22.04
CA VAL A 558 15.73 24.95 -21.45
C VAL A 558 15.09 24.83 -20.07
N GLN A 559 14.44 23.69 -19.80
CA GLN A 559 13.74 23.40 -18.55
C GLN A 559 14.19 22.05 -17.98
N LYS A 560 13.68 21.68 -16.80
CA LYS A 560 13.93 20.36 -16.24
C LYS A 560 13.45 19.28 -17.24
N PRO A 561 14.31 18.31 -17.60
CA PRO A 561 13.98 17.26 -18.56
C PRO A 561 12.65 16.58 -18.22
N ALA A 562 11.78 16.47 -19.23
CA ALA A 562 10.48 15.80 -19.12
C ALA A 562 10.59 14.27 -19.31
N SER A 563 11.80 13.75 -19.54
CA SER A 563 12.05 12.31 -19.69
C SER A 563 11.90 11.55 -18.38
N PHE A 564 11.35 10.33 -18.46
CA PHE A 564 11.11 9.45 -17.33
C PHE A 564 11.11 7.98 -17.77
N GLY A 565 11.14 7.07 -16.79
CA GLY A 565 10.99 5.63 -17.03
C GLY A 565 12.16 5.01 -17.80
N LYS A 566 11.86 3.92 -18.51
CA LYS A 566 12.86 3.06 -19.15
C LYS A 566 13.72 3.81 -20.17
N GLU A 567 13.12 4.72 -20.94
CA GLU A 567 13.83 5.52 -21.93
C GLU A 567 14.96 6.33 -21.29
N ARG A 568 14.68 6.95 -20.14
CA ARG A 568 15.68 7.72 -19.40
C ARG A 568 16.75 6.81 -18.82
N GLU A 569 16.34 5.70 -18.19
CA GLU A 569 17.26 4.72 -17.58
C GLU A 569 18.23 4.14 -18.61
N GLU A 570 17.75 3.81 -19.82
CA GLU A 570 18.58 3.31 -20.92
C GLU A 570 19.57 4.36 -21.44
N ALA A 571 19.12 5.62 -21.59
CA ALA A 571 20.01 6.70 -21.99
C ALA A 571 21.12 6.93 -20.95
N GLU A 572 20.78 6.98 -19.65
CA GLU A 572 21.74 7.11 -18.55
C GLU A 572 22.70 5.91 -18.50
N ALA A 573 22.22 4.68 -18.70
CA ALA A 573 23.05 3.48 -18.77
C ALA A 573 24.05 3.50 -19.94
N CYS A 574 23.69 4.17 -21.05
CA CYS A 574 24.59 4.40 -22.18
C CYS A 574 25.57 5.57 -21.97
N GLY A 575 25.55 6.22 -20.80
CA GLY A 575 26.44 7.34 -20.47
C GLY A 575 25.92 8.71 -20.91
N ALA A 576 24.62 8.86 -21.16
CA ALA A 576 24.04 10.14 -21.51
C ALA A 576 24.07 11.15 -20.34
N VAL A 577 24.50 12.38 -20.63
CA VAL A 577 24.59 13.47 -19.67
C VAL A 577 23.50 14.50 -19.97
N PHE A 578 22.73 14.85 -18.95
CA PHE A 578 21.63 15.82 -19.04
C PHE A 578 22.07 17.18 -18.50
N LYS A 579 21.91 18.24 -19.29
CA LYS A 579 22.28 19.60 -18.90
C LYS A 579 21.12 20.58 -19.10
N TRP A 580 20.74 21.26 -18.02
CA TRP A 580 19.66 22.25 -18.01
C TRP A 580 19.87 23.24 -16.85
N PRO A 581 19.36 24.49 -16.94
CA PRO A 581 18.80 25.10 -18.15
C PRO A 581 19.92 25.47 -19.15
N CYS A 582 19.70 25.21 -20.43
CA CYS A 582 20.61 25.53 -21.52
C CYS A 582 19.84 26.16 -22.69
N PHE A 583 20.32 27.30 -23.19
CA PHE A 583 19.73 28.02 -24.31
C PHE A 583 20.72 28.05 -25.47
N THR A 584 20.30 27.54 -26.63
CA THR A 584 21.12 27.53 -27.84
C THR A 584 21.16 28.92 -28.47
N GLN A 585 22.37 29.43 -28.75
CA GLN A 585 22.60 30.67 -29.47
C GLN A 585 22.76 30.42 -30.97
N GLU A 586 23.61 29.45 -31.35
CA GLU A 586 23.93 29.11 -32.75
C GLU A 586 24.39 27.65 -32.85
N VAL A 587 24.14 27.01 -33.99
CA VAL A 587 24.70 25.69 -34.32
C VAL A 587 25.84 25.87 -35.33
N THR A 588 27.07 25.63 -34.88
CA THR A 588 28.30 25.82 -35.67
C THR A 588 28.80 24.50 -36.26
N GLU A 589 29.85 24.55 -37.08
CA GLU A 589 30.54 23.34 -37.57
C GLU A 589 31.20 22.51 -36.48
N LYS A 590 31.51 23.13 -35.34
CA LYS A 590 32.17 22.44 -34.21
C LYS A 590 31.17 21.89 -33.19
N GLY A 591 29.89 22.25 -33.28
CA GLY A 591 28.85 21.88 -32.33
C GLY A 591 27.94 23.04 -31.94
N VAL A 592 27.37 23.02 -30.74
CA VAL A 592 26.31 23.93 -30.29
C VAL A 592 26.89 25.03 -29.39
N LEU A 593 26.78 26.29 -29.80
CA LEU A 593 27.13 27.45 -28.97
C LEU A 593 25.93 27.83 -28.09
N LEU A 594 26.13 27.85 -26.77
CA LEU A 594 25.12 28.29 -25.81
C LEU A 594 25.17 29.81 -25.62
N THR A 595 24.07 30.41 -25.17
CA THR A 595 24.01 31.86 -24.84
C THR A 595 24.96 32.27 -23.72
N THR A 596 25.48 31.32 -22.95
CA THR A 596 26.53 31.53 -21.93
C THR A 596 27.92 31.74 -22.54
N GLY A 597 28.09 31.52 -23.85
CA GLY A 597 29.38 31.51 -24.54
C GLY A 597 30.09 30.16 -24.53
N GLU A 598 29.52 29.14 -23.86
CA GLU A 598 30.06 27.79 -23.85
C GLU A 598 29.77 27.06 -25.17
N LEU A 599 30.80 26.45 -25.76
CA LEU A 599 30.69 25.61 -26.94
C LEU A 599 30.60 24.14 -26.54
N LEU A 600 29.48 23.49 -26.87
CA LEU A 600 29.31 22.05 -26.74
C LEU A 600 29.75 21.39 -28.04
N GLU A 601 30.94 20.78 -28.02
CA GLU A 601 31.49 20.13 -29.22
C GLU A 601 30.67 18.91 -29.64
N ALA A 602 30.31 18.83 -30.92
CA ALA A 602 29.50 17.74 -31.47
C ALA A 602 29.86 17.44 -32.93
N ASP A 603 29.93 16.16 -33.27
CA ASP A 603 30.00 15.69 -34.65
C ASP A 603 28.59 15.68 -35.27
N THR A 604 27.57 15.37 -34.46
CA THR A 604 26.16 15.39 -34.86
C THR A 604 25.32 16.17 -33.85
N VAL A 605 24.48 17.08 -34.33
CA VAL A 605 23.50 17.81 -33.52
C VAL A 605 22.09 17.36 -33.89
N VAL A 606 21.37 16.80 -32.92
CA VAL A 606 20.00 16.31 -33.12
C VAL A 606 19.00 17.25 -32.44
N ILE A 607 17.93 17.64 -33.13
CA ILE A 607 16.84 18.44 -32.55
C ILE A 607 15.62 17.57 -32.23
N SER A 608 15.17 17.62 -30.98
CA SER A 608 14.09 16.81 -30.40
C SER A 608 13.15 17.64 -29.50
N ILE A 609 12.74 18.82 -29.95
CA ILE A 609 11.87 19.74 -29.19
C ILE A 609 10.37 19.59 -29.51
N GLY A 610 9.97 18.44 -30.07
CA GLY A 610 8.59 18.09 -30.37
C GLY A 610 8.17 18.37 -31.82
N ASP A 611 7.04 17.78 -32.20
CA ASP A 611 6.44 17.89 -33.53
C ASP A 611 5.10 18.66 -33.45
N VAL A 612 4.70 19.25 -34.57
CA VAL A 612 3.35 19.81 -34.79
C VAL A 612 2.68 19.08 -35.96
N PRO A 613 1.35 18.97 -35.99
CA PRO A 613 0.66 18.34 -37.10
C PRO A 613 0.69 19.21 -38.36
N ASP A 614 0.61 18.54 -39.50
CA ASP A 614 0.25 19.19 -40.75
C ASP A 614 -1.27 19.28 -40.82
N THR A 615 -1.82 20.48 -40.95
CA THR A 615 -3.27 20.74 -40.98
C THR A 615 -3.72 21.35 -42.31
N GLU A 616 -2.82 21.55 -43.27
CA GLU A 616 -3.12 22.24 -44.54
C GLU A 616 -4.09 21.45 -45.44
N PHE A 617 -4.16 20.13 -45.27
CA PHE A 617 -5.08 19.27 -46.01
C PHE A 617 -6.51 19.29 -45.44
N LEU A 618 -6.73 19.92 -44.28
CA LEU A 618 -8.03 19.94 -43.63
C LEU A 618 -8.96 20.99 -44.25
N PRO A 619 -10.28 20.75 -44.24
CA PRO A 619 -11.25 21.73 -44.70
C PRO A 619 -11.35 22.90 -43.71
N GLU A 620 -11.81 24.06 -44.20
CA GLU A 620 -11.97 25.28 -43.38
C GLU A 620 -13.00 25.12 -42.26
N SER A 621 -13.89 24.13 -42.36
CA SER A 621 -14.85 23.81 -41.31
C SER A 621 -14.22 23.22 -40.05
N VAL A 622 -12.94 22.83 -40.08
CA VAL A 622 -12.21 22.28 -38.94
C VAL A 622 -11.40 23.37 -38.24
N GLU A 623 -11.79 23.69 -37.00
CA GLU A 623 -11.08 24.67 -36.16
C GLU A 623 -9.72 24.13 -35.72
N ILE A 624 -8.70 24.97 -35.91
CA ILE A 624 -7.33 24.72 -35.46
C ILE A 624 -7.00 25.71 -34.34
N ASP A 625 -6.50 25.19 -33.21
CA ASP A 625 -6.02 25.99 -32.09
C ASP A 625 -4.55 25.68 -31.84
N SER A 626 -3.71 26.72 -31.85
CA SER A 626 -2.27 26.61 -31.55
C SER A 626 -1.54 25.53 -32.38
N GLY A 627 -2.01 25.33 -33.63
CA GLY A 627 -1.48 24.34 -34.56
C GLY A 627 -2.05 22.93 -34.42
N PHE A 628 -3.01 22.67 -33.52
CA PHE A 628 -3.65 21.37 -33.32
C PHE A 628 -5.15 21.41 -33.64
N VAL A 629 -5.73 20.27 -34.03
CA VAL A 629 -7.17 20.18 -34.31
C VAL A 629 -7.97 20.24 -33.02
N LYS A 630 -8.90 21.19 -32.93
CA LYS A 630 -9.80 21.33 -31.79
C LYS A 630 -10.93 20.32 -31.87
N VAL A 631 -11.21 19.65 -30.75
CA VAL A 631 -12.25 18.61 -30.65
C VAL A 631 -13.05 18.72 -29.36
N ASP A 632 -14.24 18.14 -29.35
CA ASP A 632 -15.03 17.92 -28.14
C ASP A 632 -14.58 16.67 -27.35
N ALA A 633 -15.30 16.34 -26.26
CA ALA A 633 -14.96 15.21 -25.39
C ALA A 633 -15.08 13.83 -26.07
N PHE A 634 -15.71 13.76 -27.24
CA PHE A 634 -15.87 12.56 -28.07
C PHE A 634 -14.95 12.58 -29.29
N TYR A 635 -14.00 13.51 -29.34
CA TYR A 635 -13.05 13.70 -30.45
C TYR A 635 -13.69 14.16 -31.76
N ARG A 636 -14.91 14.70 -31.72
CA ARG A 636 -15.56 15.32 -32.88
C ARG A 636 -15.03 16.73 -33.04
N THR A 637 -14.73 17.12 -34.27
CA THR A 637 -14.26 18.47 -34.61
C THR A 637 -15.43 19.47 -34.67
N SER A 638 -15.15 20.73 -35.02
CA SER A 638 -16.19 21.72 -35.36
C SER A 638 -17.03 21.32 -36.59
N ASP A 639 -16.53 20.42 -37.43
CA ASP A 639 -17.32 19.79 -38.48
C ASP A 639 -17.95 18.49 -37.97
N SER A 640 -19.28 18.43 -38.00
CA SER A 640 -20.06 17.30 -37.48
C SER A 640 -19.76 15.94 -38.12
N LYS A 641 -19.19 15.92 -39.34
CA LYS A 641 -18.80 14.70 -40.04
C LYS A 641 -17.35 14.29 -39.81
N ILE A 642 -16.55 15.12 -39.16
CA ILE A 642 -15.11 14.91 -39.01
C ILE A 642 -14.75 14.71 -37.53
N PHE A 643 -14.04 13.61 -37.27
CA PHE A 643 -13.42 13.31 -35.99
C PHE A 643 -11.90 13.43 -36.13
N ALA A 644 -11.19 13.74 -35.05
CA ALA A 644 -9.73 13.78 -35.05
C ALA A 644 -9.16 13.13 -33.79
N VAL A 645 -8.16 12.26 -33.94
CA VAL A 645 -7.61 11.45 -32.84
C VAL A 645 -6.08 11.34 -32.88
N GLY A 646 -5.47 11.14 -31.71
CA GLY A 646 -4.02 11.03 -31.54
C GLY A 646 -3.29 12.37 -31.58
N ASP A 647 -2.03 12.35 -32.00
CA ASP A 647 -1.12 13.50 -31.91
C ASP A 647 -1.54 14.73 -32.72
N ILE A 648 -2.50 14.58 -33.65
CA ILE A 648 -3.07 15.72 -34.39
C ILE A 648 -3.92 16.65 -33.52
N VAL A 649 -4.49 16.11 -32.43
CA VAL A 649 -5.29 16.86 -31.46
C VAL A 649 -4.41 17.37 -30.32
N LYS A 650 -3.54 16.52 -29.80
CA LYS A 650 -2.56 16.88 -28.79
C LYS A 650 -1.47 15.80 -28.70
N PRO A 651 -0.21 16.15 -28.41
CA PRO A 651 0.82 15.15 -28.15
C PRO A 651 0.48 14.31 -26.92
N GLY A 652 0.79 13.02 -26.95
CA GLY A 652 0.54 12.11 -25.82
C GLY A 652 1.27 10.78 -25.93
N LEU A 653 0.90 9.84 -25.06
CA LEU A 653 1.41 8.46 -25.11
C LEU A 653 0.74 7.68 -26.23
N LEU A 654 1.37 6.59 -26.67
CA LEU A 654 0.76 5.63 -27.61
C LEU A 654 -0.60 5.10 -27.12
N THR A 655 -0.74 4.91 -25.81
CA THR A 655 -2.01 4.49 -25.21
C THR A 655 -3.07 5.57 -25.25
N ASP A 656 -2.70 6.86 -25.20
CA ASP A 656 -3.65 7.97 -25.36
C ASP A 656 -4.21 7.99 -26.79
N ALA A 657 -3.33 7.77 -27.78
CA ALA A 657 -3.72 7.63 -29.19
C ALA A 657 -4.69 6.46 -29.40
N ILE A 658 -4.40 5.28 -28.83
CA ILE A 658 -5.31 4.12 -28.87
C ILE A 658 -6.65 4.45 -28.19
N GLY A 659 -6.60 5.02 -26.99
CA GLY A 659 -7.80 5.36 -26.22
C GLY A 659 -8.68 6.39 -26.91
N ALA A 660 -8.07 7.39 -27.57
CA ALA A 660 -8.77 8.35 -28.40
C ALA A 660 -9.51 7.68 -29.56
N GLY A 661 -8.83 6.80 -30.30
CA GLY A 661 -9.44 6.03 -31.38
C GLY A 661 -10.63 5.18 -30.92
N ARG A 662 -10.52 4.53 -29.77
CA ARG A 662 -11.62 3.73 -29.19
C ARG A 662 -12.82 4.59 -28.82
N LYS A 663 -12.61 5.68 -28.08
CA LYS A 663 -13.70 6.59 -27.65
C LYS A 663 -14.42 7.22 -28.84
N ALA A 664 -13.67 7.64 -29.85
CA ALA A 664 -14.23 8.18 -31.09
C ALA A 664 -15.04 7.12 -31.87
N ALA A 665 -14.55 5.86 -31.93
CA ALA A 665 -15.30 4.77 -32.56
C ALA A 665 -16.62 4.48 -31.84
N GLU A 666 -16.60 4.47 -30.51
CA GLU A 666 -17.80 4.29 -29.68
C GLU A 666 -18.82 5.41 -29.95
N ALA A 667 -18.38 6.67 -30.00
CA ALA A 667 -19.23 7.81 -30.33
C ALA A 667 -19.83 7.70 -31.74
N ILE A 668 -19.03 7.36 -32.75
CA ILE A 668 -19.50 7.16 -34.13
C ILE A 668 -20.53 6.04 -34.20
N ASN A 669 -20.29 4.91 -33.55
CA ASN A 669 -21.24 3.78 -33.49
C ASN A 669 -22.57 4.19 -32.85
N MET A 670 -22.54 4.97 -31.76
CA MET A 670 -23.76 5.50 -31.13
C MET A 670 -24.52 6.42 -32.09
N ILE A 671 -23.84 7.36 -32.75
CA ILE A 671 -24.45 8.28 -33.71
C ILE A 671 -25.07 7.52 -34.89
N LEU A 672 -24.38 6.52 -35.44
CA LEU A 672 -24.90 5.67 -36.53
C LEU A 672 -26.12 4.85 -36.12
N LYS A 673 -26.29 4.57 -34.82
CA LYS A 673 -27.48 3.94 -34.23
C LYS A 673 -28.59 4.94 -33.87
N GLY A 674 -28.39 6.24 -34.15
CA GLY A 674 -29.34 7.30 -33.79
C GLY A 674 -29.36 7.64 -32.30
N GLN A 675 -28.27 7.36 -31.58
CA GLN A 675 -28.11 7.63 -30.16
C GLN A 675 -27.15 8.81 -29.94
N GLU A 676 -27.42 9.62 -28.92
CA GLU A 676 -26.48 10.64 -28.46
C GLU A 676 -25.28 9.99 -27.77
N PRO A 677 -24.03 10.38 -28.09
CA PRO A 677 -22.85 9.88 -27.40
C PRO A 677 -22.88 10.17 -25.90
N VAL A 678 -22.61 9.15 -25.08
CA VAL A 678 -22.57 9.28 -23.62
C VAL A 678 -21.21 8.81 -23.11
N ILE A 679 -20.61 9.60 -22.22
CA ILE A 679 -19.39 9.19 -21.49
C ILE A 679 -19.82 8.35 -20.29
N GLU A 680 -19.44 7.08 -20.29
CA GLU A 680 -19.67 6.22 -19.12
C GLU A 680 -18.82 6.70 -17.93
N LYS A 681 -19.48 7.36 -16.97
CA LYS A 681 -18.87 7.84 -15.73
C LYS A 681 -18.98 6.76 -14.65
N ARG A 682 -17.94 5.94 -14.54
CA ARG A 682 -17.65 5.18 -13.32
C ARG A 682 -16.46 5.82 -12.63
N ASP A 683 -16.67 6.22 -11.37
CA ASP A 683 -15.61 6.77 -10.54
C ASP A 683 -14.60 5.69 -10.16
N MET A 684 -13.37 6.12 -9.90
CA MET A 684 -12.33 5.25 -9.37
C MET A 684 -12.64 4.90 -7.91
N ILE A 685 -12.39 3.66 -7.51
CA ILE A 685 -12.56 3.25 -6.12
C ILE A 685 -11.59 4.01 -5.21
N ASP A 686 -12.09 4.45 -4.07
CA ASP A 686 -11.24 4.98 -3.01
C ASP A 686 -10.27 3.89 -2.53
N THR A 687 -8.97 4.17 -2.66
CA THR A 687 -7.91 3.23 -2.31
C THR A 687 -7.88 2.88 -0.83
N ASP A 688 -8.42 3.74 0.04
CA ASP A 688 -8.51 3.49 1.49
C ASP A 688 -9.53 2.39 1.83
N ARG A 689 -10.38 1.99 0.87
CA ARG A 689 -11.29 0.85 1.01
C ARG A 689 -10.58 -0.50 0.80
N ILE A 690 -9.39 -0.50 0.21
CA ILE A 690 -8.63 -1.72 -0.10
C ILE A 690 -7.86 -2.17 1.15
N ARG A 691 -7.81 -3.48 1.40
CA ARG A 691 -7.05 -4.06 2.52
C ARG A 691 -5.86 -4.84 1.97
N LEU A 692 -4.66 -4.32 2.22
CA LEU A 692 -3.42 -4.89 1.72
C LEU A 692 -2.77 -5.88 2.69
N GLU A 693 -3.30 -6.01 3.92
CA GLU A 693 -2.80 -6.87 4.99
C GLU A 693 -2.82 -8.37 4.63
N TYR A 694 -3.56 -8.73 3.57
CA TYR A 694 -3.63 -10.09 3.03
C TYR A 694 -2.48 -10.45 2.07
N PHE A 695 -1.60 -9.51 1.73
CA PHE A 695 -0.52 -9.69 0.76
C PHE A 695 0.85 -9.54 1.41
N ASP A 696 1.83 -10.31 0.96
CA ASP A 696 3.18 -10.29 1.54
C ASP A 696 4.02 -9.14 0.94
N PRO A 697 4.42 -8.13 1.74
CA PRO A 697 5.24 -7.02 1.24
C PRO A 697 6.67 -7.42 0.91
N ARG A 698 7.13 -8.62 1.29
CA ARG A 698 8.50 -9.11 1.03
C ARG A 698 8.67 -9.66 -0.38
N ILE A 699 7.58 -9.83 -1.14
CA ILE A 699 7.62 -10.28 -2.53
C ILE A 699 8.12 -9.13 -3.41
N THR A 700 9.38 -9.23 -3.86
CA THR A 700 10.07 -8.24 -4.71
C THR A 700 10.13 -8.64 -6.18
N CYS A 701 9.70 -9.85 -6.52
CA CYS A 701 9.57 -10.35 -7.88
C CYS A 701 8.45 -11.39 -7.97
N PHE A 702 7.88 -11.57 -9.15
CA PHE A 702 6.92 -12.64 -9.43
C PHE A 702 7.55 -13.68 -10.33
N ASP A 703 7.48 -14.95 -9.95
CA ASP A 703 8.05 -16.06 -10.72
C ASP A 703 7.34 -16.21 -12.07
N ASP A 704 6.01 -16.22 -12.05
CA ASP A 704 5.15 -16.42 -13.22
C ASP A 704 3.88 -15.54 -13.17
N VAL A 705 2.98 -15.75 -14.14
CA VAL A 705 1.71 -15.01 -14.23
C VAL A 705 0.71 -15.41 -13.14
N ASP A 706 0.73 -16.66 -12.69
CA ASP A 706 -0.18 -17.17 -11.66
C ASP A 706 0.20 -16.60 -10.28
N HIS A 707 1.50 -16.61 -9.95
CA HIS A 707 2.04 -15.95 -8.76
C HIS A 707 1.67 -14.46 -8.78
N CYS A 708 1.91 -13.75 -9.89
CA CYS A 708 1.51 -12.34 -10.02
C CYS A 708 -0.02 -12.14 -9.84
N GLY A 709 -0.84 -12.99 -10.47
CA GLY A 709 -2.29 -12.94 -10.39
C GLY A 709 -2.82 -13.15 -8.97
N SER A 710 -2.20 -14.05 -8.20
CA SER A 710 -2.52 -14.30 -6.79
C SER A 710 -2.36 -13.03 -5.93
N GLN A 711 -1.37 -12.19 -6.25
CA GLN A 711 -1.01 -10.97 -5.53
C GLN A 711 -1.83 -9.73 -5.93
N CYS A 712 -2.62 -9.79 -7.01
CA CYS A 712 -3.54 -8.70 -7.37
C CYS A 712 -4.56 -8.49 -6.23
N SER A 713 -4.90 -7.26 -5.83
CA SER A 713 -5.94 -7.03 -4.79
C SER A 713 -7.38 -7.01 -5.34
N SER A 714 -7.54 -6.99 -6.68
CA SER A 714 -8.84 -6.91 -7.35
C SER A 714 -9.67 -5.70 -6.88
N CYS A 715 -9.06 -4.51 -6.85
CA CYS A 715 -9.69 -3.30 -6.33
C CYS A 715 -11.04 -3.04 -7.03
N GLY A 716 -12.12 -2.93 -6.27
CA GLY A 716 -13.47 -2.69 -6.81
C GLY A 716 -14.17 -3.89 -7.43
N ASN A 717 -13.57 -5.09 -7.43
CA ASN A 717 -14.16 -6.30 -8.00
C ASN A 717 -13.94 -7.51 -7.08
N CYS A 718 -15.00 -8.26 -6.80
CA CYS A 718 -15.00 -9.38 -5.88
C CYS A 718 -14.07 -10.50 -6.35
N ARG A 719 -13.34 -11.09 -5.40
CA ARG A 719 -12.47 -12.27 -5.61
C ARG A 719 -13.14 -13.58 -5.23
N ASP A 720 -14.42 -13.56 -4.86
CA ASP A 720 -15.15 -14.72 -4.33
C ASP A 720 -14.47 -15.43 -3.14
N CYS A 721 -13.69 -14.70 -2.34
CA CYS A 721 -12.84 -15.29 -1.30
C CYS A 721 -13.58 -15.79 -0.03
N GLY A 722 -14.89 -15.55 0.10
CA GLY A 722 -15.67 -15.98 1.26
C GLY A 722 -15.37 -15.28 2.61
N ILE A 723 -14.35 -14.41 2.70
CA ILE A 723 -13.95 -13.76 3.97
C ILE A 723 -15.12 -13.05 4.66
N CYS A 724 -15.97 -12.36 3.90
CA CYS A 724 -17.13 -11.65 4.44
C CYS A 724 -18.18 -12.58 5.07
N ILE A 725 -18.29 -13.83 4.59
CA ILE A 725 -19.15 -14.86 5.19
C ILE A 725 -18.51 -15.33 6.49
N SER A 726 -17.23 -15.71 6.45
CA SER A 726 -16.50 -16.27 7.59
C SER A 726 -16.39 -15.31 8.77
N ILE A 727 -16.22 -14.01 8.51
CA ILE A 727 -16.07 -12.99 9.58
C ILE A 727 -17.43 -12.50 10.12
N CYS A 728 -18.55 -12.82 9.47
CA CYS A 728 -19.84 -12.30 9.88
C CYS A 728 -20.30 -12.98 11.19
N PRO A 729 -20.38 -12.25 12.33
CA PRO A 729 -20.67 -12.86 13.62
C PRO A 729 -22.10 -13.41 13.72
N GLN A 730 -22.99 -12.93 12.86
CA GLN A 730 -24.40 -13.34 12.81
C GLN A 730 -24.69 -14.29 11.63
N THR A 731 -23.67 -14.65 10.84
CA THR A 731 -23.81 -15.41 9.58
C THR A 731 -24.90 -14.83 8.68
N ALA A 732 -24.95 -13.51 8.59
CA ALA A 732 -25.94 -12.76 7.85
C ALA A 732 -25.58 -12.60 6.36
N ILE A 733 -24.38 -13.00 5.93
CA ILE A 733 -23.94 -12.88 4.54
C ILE A 733 -23.90 -14.28 3.93
N SER A 734 -24.43 -14.41 2.71
CA SER A 734 -24.37 -15.64 1.93
C SER A 734 -24.03 -15.35 0.47
N ARG A 735 -23.38 -16.31 -0.19
CA ARG A 735 -23.11 -16.28 -1.63
C ARG A 735 -24.30 -16.90 -2.36
N LYS A 736 -24.82 -16.22 -3.37
CA LYS A 736 -25.86 -16.69 -4.28
C LYS A 736 -25.27 -16.87 -5.68
N ASP A 737 -25.44 -18.07 -6.22
CA ASP A 737 -25.00 -18.39 -7.58
C ASP A 737 -26.04 -17.91 -8.59
N LEU A 738 -25.59 -17.23 -9.64
CA LEU A 738 -26.44 -16.70 -10.71
C LEU A 738 -26.28 -17.45 -12.04
N GLY A 739 -25.41 -18.48 -12.09
CA GLY A 739 -25.07 -19.24 -13.29
C GLY A 739 -23.99 -18.55 -14.15
N ASN A 740 -23.40 -19.30 -15.10
CA ASN A 740 -22.36 -18.81 -16.02
C ASN A 740 -21.21 -18.05 -15.33
N THR A 741 -20.69 -18.60 -14.23
CA THR A 741 -19.63 -18.00 -13.37
C THR A 741 -20.02 -16.72 -12.62
N ALA A 742 -21.24 -16.20 -12.81
CA ALA A 742 -21.74 -15.04 -12.09
C ALA A 742 -22.25 -15.41 -10.70
N TYR A 743 -22.00 -14.53 -9.74
CA TYR A 743 -22.41 -14.70 -8.35
C TYR A 743 -22.67 -13.34 -7.69
N GLU A 744 -23.44 -13.35 -6.62
CA GLU A 744 -23.65 -12.20 -5.76
C GLU A 744 -23.53 -12.57 -4.28
N TYR A 745 -23.13 -11.61 -3.44
CA TYR A 745 -23.18 -11.79 -2.00
C TYR A 745 -24.34 -10.97 -1.44
N VAL A 746 -25.24 -11.65 -0.74
CA VAL A 746 -26.48 -11.07 -0.22
C VAL A 746 -26.44 -11.00 1.30
N VAL A 747 -27.11 -9.98 1.86
CA VAL A 747 -27.19 -9.72 3.29
C VAL A 747 -28.60 -10.03 3.77
N ASP A 748 -28.73 -10.97 4.72
CA ASP A 748 -29.97 -11.23 5.44
C ASP A 748 -30.22 -10.10 6.44
N VAL A 749 -31.23 -9.30 6.13
CA VAL A 749 -31.63 -8.12 6.89
C VAL A 749 -32.09 -8.46 8.30
N SER A 750 -32.68 -9.64 8.51
CA SER A 750 -33.19 -10.07 9.82
C SER A 750 -32.07 -10.44 10.81
N ARG A 751 -30.89 -10.79 10.28
CA ARG A 751 -29.72 -11.23 11.04
C ARG A 751 -28.62 -10.17 11.11
N CYS A 752 -28.51 -9.33 10.10
CA CYS A 752 -27.45 -8.34 10.01
C CYS A 752 -27.61 -7.23 11.04
N ILE A 753 -26.57 -7.04 11.84
CA ILE A 753 -26.49 -6.02 12.91
C ILE A 753 -25.76 -4.74 12.49
N GLY A 754 -25.36 -4.60 11.23
CA GLY A 754 -24.68 -3.39 10.73
C GLY A 754 -23.28 -3.12 11.31
N CYS A 755 -22.59 -4.15 11.82
CA CYS A 755 -21.30 -4.00 12.50
C CYS A 755 -20.10 -3.61 11.60
N GLY A 756 -20.20 -3.76 10.28
CA GLY A 756 -19.13 -3.36 9.36
C GLY A 756 -17.96 -4.31 9.17
N PHE A 757 -17.91 -5.46 9.85
CA PHE A 757 -16.77 -6.38 9.69
C PHE A 757 -16.55 -6.85 8.25
N CYS A 758 -17.62 -7.05 7.48
CA CYS A 758 -17.52 -7.36 6.05
C CYS A 758 -16.82 -6.25 5.24
N ALA A 759 -17.11 -4.99 5.52
CA ALA A 759 -16.44 -3.83 4.92
C ALA A 759 -14.99 -3.71 5.40
N GLY A 760 -14.76 -3.84 6.71
CA GLY A 760 -13.43 -3.73 7.31
C GLY A 760 -12.46 -4.82 6.86
N ALA A 761 -12.96 -6.03 6.55
CA ALA A 761 -12.13 -7.17 6.16
C ALA A 761 -12.04 -7.40 4.65
N CYS A 762 -12.79 -6.67 3.82
CA CYS A 762 -12.81 -6.93 2.39
C CYS A 762 -11.48 -6.52 1.72
N PRO A 763 -10.71 -7.44 1.10
CA PRO A 763 -9.48 -7.07 0.39
C PRO A 763 -9.73 -6.15 -0.81
N CYS A 764 -10.91 -6.27 -1.42
CA CYS A 764 -11.26 -5.59 -2.68
C CYS A 764 -11.97 -4.25 -2.46
N GLY A 765 -12.32 -3.92 -1.22
CA GLY A 765 -13.08 -2.71 -0.87
C GLY A 765 -14.51 -2.64 -1.38
N ILE A 766 -15.11 -3.74 -1.83
CA ILE A 766 -16.45 -3.72 -2.45
C ILE A 766 -17.62 -3.63 -1.45
N TRP A 767 -17.39 -3.97 -0.17
CA TRP A 767 -18.39 -3.81 0.86
C TRP A 767 -18.35 -2.38 1.39
N PHE A 768 -19.48 -1.68 1.34
CA PHE A 768 -19.63 -0.32 1.88
C PHE A 768 -20.74 -0.28 2.92
N LEU A 769 -20.59 0.57 3.94
CA LEU A 769 -21.65 0.81 4.91
C LEU A 769 -22.41 2.08 4.53
N THR A 770 -23.70 1.93 4.28
CA THR A 770 -24.62 3.06 4.16
C THR A 770 -25.44 3.20 5.43
N GLU A 771 -25.87 4.42 5.76
CA GLU A 771 -26.86 4.61 6.82
C GLU A 771 -28.17 3.91 6.46
N ASN A 772 -28.84 3.39 7.48
CA ASN A 772 -30.13 2.74 7.31
C ASN A 772 -31.26 3.78 7.36
N TYR A 773 -31.62 4.34 6.21
CA TYR A 773 -32.68 5.35 6.10
C TYR A 773 -34.11 4.80 6.15
N SER A 774 -34.32 3.54 6.55
CA SER A 774 -35.64 2.90 6.63
C SER A 774 -36.55 3.46 7.74
N MET A 775 -36.09 4.47 8.51
CA MET A 775 -36.96 5.32 9.32
C MET A 775 -37.23 6.64 8.59
N GLY A 776 -38.16 6.60 7.63
CA GLY A 776 -38.78 7.75 6.98
C GLY A 776 -40.30 7.63 7.03
#